data_AF-A0A319F2U4-F1
#
_entry.id   AF-A0A319F2U4-F1
#
_cell.length_a   1.000
_cell.length_b   1.000
_cell.length_c   1.000
_cell.angle_alpha   90.00
_cell.angle_beta   90.00
_cell.angle_gamma   90.00
#
_symmetry.space_group_name_H-M   'P 1'
#
loop_
_entity.id
_entity.type
_entity.pdbx_description
1 polymer ?
#
loop_
_entity_poly.entity_id
_entity_poly.type
_entity_poly.pdbx_seq_one_letter_code
_entity_poly.pdbx_strand_id
1 'polypeptide(L)'
;MGHLVTLATCSLNQWALDFEGNCERIIESIRQAKAAGATLRVGPELEITGYGCLDAFLEGDTYLHSWEMFARIIDHPDCQDIVVDVGMPVRHRDCKWNCRVIFYNRKIILIRPKMWLANDGNYREMRHFTPWQRPREVEDYYLEQIVGKITGQYKVPFGDALISTRDTCLGLETCEELFTPNGPHIPYGLAGVEIFSNSSGSHHELRKLDTRINLITQATKLSGGIYLYANQQGCDGDRLYYDGCAMIVVNGNIVAQGSQFSLNDVEVVTATVDIEEVRTYRSSASRGMQASMQAPYVRLDLDTRLSRLDDEADPGLAPSETLTPRYHVPEEEIALGPACWLWDYLRRSGAAGYFVPLSGGIDSCATAIIVHSMCREVIKAVQQGNEQVIKDVRRLCAEPEDSTWLPTTSQEVCNRIFHTSYMGTQNSSKETRDRAKRLAADIGAYHTDFNFDTVVNAMMTLFTVVTNFQPKFKVHGGSWAENQALQNIQARLRMVLSYLFAQLLPLVRQRPGGGGLLVLGSSNVDECLRGYLTKYDASSADLNPIGSISKVDLKKFIAWTRDSFDLPILHEFLHATPTAELEPITATYVQSDEADMGVTYAELSVFGYLRKVAKLGPWSLYERLLHMWGNEYSPREIYEKTRLLTRSYAINRHKMTVLTPSYHAEQYSPEDNRHDLRQFLYPPFSWAYKKMEASVEYWESKGWTAGKAQKKSVKAD
;
A
#
# COMPACT_ATOMS: atom_id res chain seq x y z
N MET A 1 -7.34 -39.87 -19.49
CA MET A 1 -7.05 -39.31 -18.15
C MET A 1 -6.58 -37.89 -18.39
N GLY A 2 -6.84 -36.96 -17.46
CA GLY A 2 -6.68 -35.52 -17.70
C GLY A 2 -5.25 -35.11 -18.03
N HIS A 3 -5.08 -34.02 -18.78
CA HIS A 3 -3.77 -33.41 -19.00
C HIS A 3 -3.41 -32.57 -17.77
N LEU A 4 -3.04 -33.25 -16.68
CA LEU A 4 -2.74 -32.63 -15.39
C LEU A 4 -1.39 -31.91 -15.44
N VAL A 5 -1.42 -30.63 -15.10
CA VAL A 5 -0.25 -29.76 -14.99
C VAL A 5 -0.20 -29.13 -13.60
N THR A 6 0.98 -29.10 -12.98
CA THR A 6 1.19 -28.38 -11.72
C THR A 6 1.86 -27.05 -12.02
N LEU A 7 1.25 -25.97 -11.55
CA LEU A 7 1.63 -24.60 -11.86
C LEU A 7 1.95 -23.85 -10.57
N ALA A 8 2.89 -22.92 -10.64
CA ALA A 8 3.31 -22.11 -9.50
C ALA A 8 3.26 -20.62 -9.82
N THR A 9 2.79 -19.84 -8.86
CA THR A 9 2.93 -18.38 -8.84
C THR A 9 3.35 -17.93 -7.45
N CYS A 10 3.87 -16.73 -7.31
CA CYS A 10 4.45 -16.29 -6.05
C CYS A 10 4.25 -14.82 -5.73
N SER A 11 4.44 -14.54 -4.44
CA SER A 11 4.63 -13.21 -3.92
C SER A 11 6.02 -13.09 -3.30
N LEU A 12 6.75 -12.05 -3.73
CA LEU A 12 8.13 -11.82 -3.30
C LEU A 12 8.25 -10.44 -2.65
N ASN A 13 9.01 -10.39 -1.55
CA ASN A 13 9.35 -9.14 -0.88
C ASN A 13 10.63 -8.53 -1.44
N GLN A 14 10.56 -8.14 -2.71
CA GLN A 14 11.67 -7.46 -3.37
C GLN A 14 11.94 -6.09 -2.75
N TRP A 15 13.17 -5.63 -2.94
CA TRP A 15 13.62 -4.31 -2.51
C TRP A 15 14.26 -3.60 -3.70
N ALA A 16 13.84 -2.36 -3.97
CA ALA A 16 14.34 -1.60 -5.10
C ALA A 16 15.88 -1.54 -5.07
N LEU A 17 16.50 -1.99 -6.15
CA LEU A 17 17.96 -2.05 -6.37
C LEU A 17 18.73 -3.04 -5.47
N ASP A 18 18.06 -3.85 -4.64
CA ASP A 18 18.66 -4.98 -3.90
C ASP A 18 18.87 -6.18 -4.84
N PHE A 19 19.73 -6.01 -5.83
CA PHE A 19 19.91 -7.00 -6.92
C PHE A 19 20.25 -8.40 -6.41
N GLU A 20 21.11 -8.51 -5.39
CA GLU A 20 21.51 -9.81 -4.83
C GLU A 20 20.36 -10.45 -4.05
N GLY A 21 19.72 -9.72 -3.12
CA GLY A 21 18.60 -10.25 -2.35
C GLY A 21 17.40 -10.58 -3.25
N ASN A 22 17.12 -9.76 -4.26
CA ASN A 22 16.06 -10.01 -5.24
C ASN A 22 16.34 -11.29 -6.05
N CYS A 23 17.59 -11.49 -6.49
CA CYS A 23 18.02 -12.69 -7.19
C CYS A 23 17.86 -13.95 -6.33
N GLU A 24 18.26 -13.89 -5.06
CA GLU A 24 18.12 -14.99 -4.10
C GLU A 24 16.66 -15.36 -3.86
N ARG A 25 15.78 -14.36 -3.64
CA ARG A 25 14.34 -14.58 -3.47
C ARG A 25 13.69 -15.21 -4.72
N ILE A 26 14.13 -14.81 -5.92
CA ILE A 26 13.67 -15.43 -7.19
C ILE A 26 14.08 -16.89 -7.25
N ILE A 27 15.37 -17.19 -7.06
CA ILE A 27 15.90 -18.57 -7.09
C ILE A 27 15.20 -19.45 -6.05
N GLU A 28 15.02 -18.94 -4.83
CA GLU A 28 14.32 -19.63 -3.75
C GLU A 28 12.87 -19.96 -4.12
N SER A 29 12.15 -19.01 -4.74
CA SER A 29 10.79 -19.28 -5.21
C SER A 29 10.72 -20.33 -6.31
N ILE A 30 11.72 -20.39 -7.20
CA ILE A 30 11.82 -21.42 -8.24
C ILE A 30 12.11 -22.79 -7.62
N ARG A 31 13.01 -22.83 -6.63
CA ARG A 31 13.31 -24.04 -5.85
C ARG A 31 12.07 -24.58 -5.14
N GLN A 32 11.29 -23.74 -4.47
CA GLN A 32 10.03 -24.12 -3.82
C GLN A 32 8.98 -24.61 -4.84
N ALA A 33 8.85 -23.92 -5.99
CA ALA A 33 7.94 -24.34 -7.06
C ALA A 33 8.28 -25.74 -7.61
N LYS A 34 9.57 -26.00 -7.88
CA LYS A 34 10.03 -27.33 -8.32
C LYS A 34 9.84 -28.40 -7.26
N ALA A 35 10.12 -28.09 -6.00
CA ALA A 35 9.89 -29.02 -4.88
C ALA A 35 8.41 -29.40 -4.74
N ALA A 36 7.50 -28.48 -5.08
CA ALA A 36 6.06 -28.72 -5.18
C ALA A 36 5.63 -29.40 -6.51
N GLY A 37 6.57 -29.73 -7.39
CA GLY A 37 6.32 -30.44 -8.64
C GLY A 37 5.81 -29.58 -9.80
N ALA A 38 5.91 -28.24 -9.70
CA ALA A 38 5.46 -27.33 -10.75
C ALA A 38 6.38 -27.33 -11.97
N THR A 39 5.79 -27.20 -13.16
CA THR A 39 6.50 -27.13 -14.45
C THR A 39 6.53 -25.72 -15.04
N LEU A 40 5.79 -24.78 -14.46
CA LEU A 40 5.80 -23.34 -14.76
C LEU A 40 5.83 -22.54 -13.46
N ARG A 41 6.72 -21.55 -13.36
CA ARG A 41 6.75 -20.55 -12.30
C ARG A 41 6.59 -19.15 -12.88
N VAL A 42 5.61 -18.40 -12.35
CA VAL A 42 5.33 -16.99 -12.70
C VAL A 42 5.68 -16.08 -11.53
N GLY A 43 6.61 -15.13 -11.75
CA GLY A 43 7.03 -14.14 -10.75
C GLY A 43 6.38 -12.75 -10.91
N PRO A 44 6.54 -11.85 -9.92
CA PRO A 44 6.03 -10.49 -9.96
C PRO A 44 6.65 -9.61 -11.07
N GLU A 45 6.01 -8.47 -11.31
CA GLU A 45 6.47 -7.47 -12.27
C GLU A 45 7.80 -6.84 -11.81
N LEU A 46 8.76 -6.72 -12.74
CA LEU A 46 10.08 -6.12 -12.48
C LEU A 46 10.83 -6.73 -11.26
N GLU A 47 10.56 -8.00 -10.93
CA GLU A 47 11.08 -8.64 -9.72
C GLU A 47 12.60 -8.64 -9.60
N ILE A 48 13.37 -8.60 -10.71
CA ILE A 48 14.85 -8.57 -10.63
C ILE A 48 15.34 -7.25 -9.99
N THR A 49 14.70 -6.14 -10.33
CA THR A 49 15.06 -4.82 -9.78
C THR A 49 14.28 -4.46 -8.52
N GLY A 50 13.11 -5.06 -8.32
CA GLY A 50 12.02 -4.47 -7.56
C GLY A 50 11.24 -3.48 -8.44
N TYR A 51 9.93 -3.38 -8.21
CA TYR A 51 9.06 -2.51 -9.02
C TYR A 51 9.34 -1.01 -8.78
N GLY A 52 9.53 -0.62 -7.51
CA GLY A 52 9.62 0.77 -7.04
C GLY A 52 10.95 1.50 -7.28
N CYS A 53 11.71 1.21 -8.34
CA CYS A 53 13.00 1.88 -8.59
C CYS A 53 12.88 3.35 -9.03
N LEU A 54 11.68 3.81 -9.42
CA LEU A 54 11.42 5.20 -9.82
C LEU A 54 12.42 5.70 -10.88
N ASP A 55 13.06 6.86 -10.64
CA ASP A 55 14.01 7.47 -11.58
C ASP A 55 15.29 6.65 -11.76
N ALA A 56 15.58 5.65 -10.92
CA ALA A 56 16.70 4.73 -11.17
C ALA A 56 16.51 3.90 -12.45
N PHE A 57 15.28 3.77 -12.97
CA PHE A 57 15.06 3.20 -14.31
C PHE A 57 15.59 4.08 -15.46
N LEU A 58 16.01 5.32 -15.18
CA LEU A 58 16.69 6.19 -16.13
C LEU A 58 18.21 5.96 -16.14
N GLU A 59 18.74 5.25 -15.15
CA GLU A 59 20.15 4.96 -14.96
C GLU A 59 20.54 3.69 -15.73
N GLY A 60 21.68 3.71 -16.42
CA GLY A 60 22.15 2.56 -17.22
C GLY A 60 22.48 1.33 -16.37
N ASP A 61 22.98 1.56 -15.15
CA ASP A 61 23.39 0.53 -14.21
C ASP A 61 22.22 -0.39 -13.82
N THR A 62 21.01 0.14 -13.72
CA THR A 62 19.80 -0.65 -13.46
C THR A 62 19.61 -1.75 -14.51
N TYR A 63 19.89 -1.48 -15.78
CA TYR A 63 19.78 -2.47 -16.87
C TYR A 63 20.96 -3.43 -16.86
N LEU A 64 22.17 -2.92 -16.61
CA LEU A 64 23.39 -3.72 -16.51
C LEU A 64 23.26 -4.78 -15.42
N HIS A 65 22.95 -4.36 -14.20
CA HIS A 65 22.82 -5.25 -13.05
C HIS A 65 21.63 -6.20 -13.18
N SER A 66 20.54 -5.76 -13.83
CA SER A 66 19.44 -6.66 -14.16
C SER A 66 19.89 -7.82 -15.06
N TRP A 67 20.72 -7.55 -16.07
CA TRP A 67 21.27 -8.61 -16.93
C TRP A 67 22.29 -9.49 -16.22
N GLU A 68 23.08 -8.94 -15.29
CA GLU A 68 24.01 -9.72 -14.44
C GLU A 68 23.24 -10.66 -13.50
N MET A 69 22.17 -10.19 -12.87
CA MET A 69 21.32 -11.03 -12.03
C MET A 69 20.54 -12.05 -12.85
N PHE A 70 20.03 -11.66 -14.02
CA PHE A 70 19.40 -12.60 -14.94
C PHE A 70 20.37 -13.71 -15.37
N ALA A 71 21.63 -13.37 -15.66
CA ALA A 71 22.68 -14.34 -15.98
C ALA A 71 22.90 -15.35 -14.83
N ARG A 72 22.87 -14.90 -13.57
CA ARG A 72 22.92 -15.79 -12.39
C ARG A 72 21.69 -16.71 -12.33
N ILE A 73 20.49 -16.16 -12.53
CA ILE A 73 19.22 -16.91 -12.45
C ILE A 73 19.14 -17.97 -13.55
N ILE A 74 19.37 -17.61 -14.82
CA ILE A 74 19.21 -18.52 -15.96
C ILE A 74 20.22 -19.68 -15.96
N ASP A 75 21.42 -19.48 -15.39
CA ASP A 75 22.45 -20.51 -15.28
C ASP A 75 22.32 -21.39 -14.04
N HIS A 76 21.54 -20.95 -13.04
CA HIS A 76 21.42 -21.63 -11.75
C HIS A 76 20.83 -23.05 -11.92
N PRO A 77 21.37 -24.08 -11.23
CA PRO A 77 20.87 -25.45 -11.32
C PRO A 77 19.39 -25.61 -10.95
N ASP A 78 18.94 -24.90 -9.92
CA ASP A 78 17.53 -24.95 -9.50
C ASP A 78 16.59 -24.33 -10.55
N CYS A 79 17.08 -23.49 -11.45
CA CYS A 79 16.28 -22.84 -12.49
C CYS A 79 16.17 -23.64 -13.79
N GLN A 80 16.62 -24.90 -13.79
CA GLN A 80 16.49 -25.82 -14.93
C GLN A 80 15.25 -26.72 -14.78
N ASP A 81 14.81 -27.34 -15.88
CA ASP A 81 13.69 -28.27 -15.97
C ASP A 81 12.35 -27.71 -15.46
N ILE A 82 12.20 -26.39 -15.54
CA ILE A 82 10.98 -25.64 -15.25
C ILE A 82 10.92 -24.43 -16.18
N VAL A 83 9.74 -24.10 -16.70
CA VAL A 83 9.54 -22.85 -17.45
C VAL A 83 9.45 -21.71 -16.45
N VAL A 84 10.28 -20.68 -16.63
CA VAL A 84 10.36 -19.55 -15.70
C VAL A 84 10.02 -18.26 -16.42
N ASP A 85 9.16 -17.47 -15.80
CA ASP A 85 8.74 -16.15 -16.23
C ASP A 85 9.17 -15.12 -15.17
N VAL A 86 10.12 -14.26 -15.53
CA VAL A 86 10.70 -13.22 -14.65
C VAL A 86 10.51 -11.82 -15.22
N GLY A 87 10.43 -10.82 -14.35
CA GLY A 87 10.30 -9.41 -14.74
C GLY A 87 11.61 -8.61 -14.59
N MET A 88 11.98 -7.84 -15.61
CA MET A 88 13.12 -6.90 -15.56
C MET A 88 12.99 -5.78 -16.60
N PRO A 89 13.65 -4.62 -16.39
CA PRO A 89 13.71 -3.60 -17.42
C PRO A 89 14.68 -4.03 -18.54
N VAL A 90 14.33 -3.77 -19.80
CA VAL A 90 15.17 -4.08 -20.97
C VAL A 90 15.30 -2.85 -21.85
N ARG A 91 16.51 -2.60 -22.37
CA ARG A 91 16.75 -1.55 -23.37
C ARG A 91 16.83 -2.17 -24.76
N HIS A 92 15.86 -1.89 -25.63
CA HIS A 92 15.82 -2.34 -27.02
C HIS A 92 15.71 -1.13 -27.95
N ARG A 93 16.65 -0.99 -28.90
CA ARG A 93 16.76 0.15 -29.83
C ARG A 93 16.70 1.50 -29.12
N ASP A 94 17.50 1.63 -28.05
CA ASP A 94 17.57 2.82 -27.18
C ASP A 94 16.26 3.21 -26.46
N CYS A 95 15.21 2.39 -26.58
CA CYS A 95 13.99 2.52 -25.81
C CYS A 95 14.04 1.64 -24.56
N LYS A 96 13.46 2.12 -23.47
CA LYS A 96 13.38 1.44 -22.18
C LYS A 96 12.02 0.76 -22.06
N TRP A 97 12.01 -0.51 -21.71
CA TRP A 97 10.80 -1.33 -21.68
C TRP A 97 10.68 -2.03 -20.34
N ASN A 98 9.47 -2.05 -19.78
CA ASN A 98 9.10 -2.97 -18.71
C ASN A 98 8.83 -4.33 -19.38
N CYS A 99 9.65 -5.33 -19.09
CA CYS A 99 9.63 -6.60 -19.81
C CYS A 99 9.47 -7.80 -18.88
N ARG A 100 8.89 -8.85 -19.48
CA ARG A 100 8.95 -10.20 -18.94
C ARG A 100 9.90 -11.02 -19.80
N VAL A 101 10.77 -11.81 -19.18
CA VAL A 101 11.76 -12.66 -19.85
C VAL A 101 11.44 -14.11 -19.50
N ILE A 102 11.01 -14.87 -20.52
CA ILE A 102 10.62 -16.25 -20.35
C ILE A 102 11.79 -17.12 -20.80
N PHE A 103 12.22 -18.04 -19.95
CA PHE A 103 13.31 -18.95 -20.25
C PHE A 103 13.01 -20.39 -19.81
N TYR A 104 13.72 -21.32 -20.45
CA TYR A 104 13.70 -22.74 -20.14
C TYR A 104 15.07 -23.34 -20.49
N ASN A 105 15.66 -24.11 -19.59
CA ASN A 105 16.91 -24.85 -19.81
C ASN A 105 18.04 -24.03 -20.47
N ARG A 106 18.44 -22.95 -19.79
CA ARG A 106 19.45 -21.97 -20.26
C ARG A 106 19.15 -21.34 -21.61
N LYS A 107 17.90 -21.29 -22.06
CA LYS A 107 17.50 -20.62 -23.30
C LYS A 107 16.38 -19.63 -23.02
N ILE A 108 16.56 -18.40 -23.47
CA ILE A 108 15.48 -17.41 -23.51
C ILE A 108 14.57 -17.76 -24.68
N ILE A 109 13.27 -17.83 -24.40
CA ILE A 109 12.23 -18.14 -25.37
C ILE A 109 11.63 -16.85 -25.93
N LEU A 110 11.31 -15.89 -25.06
CA LEU A 110 10.67 -14.63 -25.41
C LEU A 110 11.01 -13.54 -24.40
N ILE A 111 11.25 -12.33 -24.89
CA ILE A 111 11.19 -11.09 -24.11
C ILE A 111 9.90 -10.36 -24.48
N ARG A 112 8.92 -10.30 -23.57
CA ARG A 112 7.63 -9.64 -23.78
C ARG A 112 7.62 -8.25 -23.13
N PRO A 113 7.71 -7.15 -23.89
CA PRO A 113 7.54 -5.80 -23.36
C PRO A 113 6.08 -5.49 -23.06
N LYS A 114 5.80 -4.81 -21.95
CA LYS A 114 4.47 -4.33 -21.54
C LYS A 114 3.86 -3.40 -22.60
N MET A 115 2.58 -3.60 -22.91
CA MET A 115 1.83 -2.88 -23.95
C MET A 115 1.01 -1.73 -23.37
N TRP A 116 0.45 -1.91 -22.18
CA TRP A 116 -0.34 -0.89 -21.49
C TRP A 116 0.33 -0.52 -20.18
N LEU A 117 0.75 0.74 -20.05
CA LEU A 117 1.47 1.25 -18.89
C LEU A 117 0.52 1.97 -17.92
N ALA A 118 0.65 1.69 -16.62
CA ALA A 118 -0.07 2.38 -15.56
C ALA A 118 0.50 3.79 -15.37
N ASN A 119 -0.39 4.80 -15.38
CA ASN A 119 0.02 6.20 -15.33
C ASN A 119 -0.98 7.10 -14.59
N ASP A 120 -1.60 6.54 -13.55
CA ASP A 120 -2.54 7.22 -12.66
C ASP A 120 -2.23 6.96 -11.18
N GLY A 121 -2.78 7.82 -10.30
CA GLY A 121 -2.55 7.72 -8.86
C GLY A 121 -1.07 7.74 -8.49
N ASN A 122 -0.58 6.67 -7.87
CA ASN A 122 0.83 6.50 -7.51
C ASN A 122 1.71 6.09 -8.72
N TYR A 123 1.12 5.46 -9.74
CA TYR A 123 1.81 4.94 -10.91
C TYR A 123 2.17 6.03 -11.91
N ARG A 124 3.33 5.89 -12.56
CA ARG A 124 3.87 6.84 -13.54
C ARG A 124 4.79 6.16 -14.55
N GLU A 125 4.49 4.92 -14.94
CA GLU A 125 5.41 4.10 -15.73
C GLU A 125 5.86 4.78 -17.04
N MET A 126 5.02 5.61 -17.67
CA MET A 126 5.37 6.36 -18.88
C MET A 126 6.49 7.39 -18.66
N ARG A 127 6.83 7.72 -17.41
CA ARG A 127 8.01 8.53 -17.08
C ARG A 127 9.32 7.79 -17.42
N HIS A 128 9.31 6.46 -17.35
CA HIS A 128 10.51 5.63 -17.42
C HIS A 128 10.50 4.68 -18.63
N PHE A 129 9.34 4.18 -19.02
CA PHE A 129 9.16 3.13 -20.04
C PHE A 129 8.32 3.57 -21.23
N THR A 130 8.53 2.90 -22.35
CA THR A 130 7.73 3.02 -23.58
C THR A 130 6.77 1.82 -23.68
N PRO A 131 5.48 2.02 -24.04
CA PRO A 131 4.56 0.92 -24.28
C PRO A 131 4.82 0.25 -25.64
N TRP A 132 4.69 -1.08 -25.70
CA TRP A 132 4.77 -1.81 -26.96
C TRP A 132 3.49 -1.65 -27.78
N GLN A 133 3.59 -0.92 -28.89
CA GLN A 133 2.45 -0.53 -29.74
C GLN A 133 2.30 -1.39 -31.01
N ARG A 134 2.94 -2.57 -31.06
CA ARG A 134 2.91 -3.48 -32.21
C ARG A 134 2.33 -4.83 -31.83
N PRO A 135 1.02 -4.88 -31.51
CA PRO A 135 0.36 -6.13 -31.09
C PRO A 135 0.59 -7.23 -32.12
N ARG A 136 0.82 -8.46 -31.65
CA ARG A 136 1.07 -9.68 -32.46
C ARG A 136 2.36 -9.69 -33.28
N GLU A 137 3.24 -8.69 -33.11
CA GLU A 137 4.52 -8.61 -33.82
C GLU A 137 5.69 -8.89 -32.88
N VAL A 138 6.78 -9.43 -33.45
CA VAL A 138 8.06 -9.62 -32.78
C VAL A 138 9.21 -9.05 -33.59
N GLU A 139 10.30 -8.73 -32.90
CA GLU A 139 11.58 -8.34 -33.46
C GLU A 139 12.71 -9.18 -32.90
N ASP A 140 13.86 -9.13 -33.56
CA ASP A 140 15.10 -9.65 -33.00
C ASP A 140 15.65 -8.68 -31.93
N TYR A 141 15.85 -9.19 -30.72
CA TYR A 141 16.64 -8.56 -29.68
C TYR A 141 18.04 -9.18 -29.64
N TYR A 142 19.07 -8.33 -29.70
CA TYR A 142 20.47 -8.77 -29.62
C TYR A 142 20.88 -8.91 -28.16
N LEU A 143 21.28 -10.10 -27.75
CA LEU A 143 21.52 -10.40 -26.35
C LEU A 143 22.81 -9.77 -25.83
N GLU A 144 22.76 -9.34 -24.56
CA GLU A 144 23.95 -8.93 -23.82
C GLU A 144 24.96 -10.08 -23.74
N GLN A 145 26.25 -9.75 -23.87
CA GLN A 145 27.32 -10.75 -24.01
C GLN A 145 27.36 -11.74 -22.84
N ILE A 146 27.08 -11.28 -21.62
CA ILE A 146 27.09 -12.13 -20.41
C ILE A 146 26.07 -13.27 -20.51
N VAL A 147 24.88 -12.99 -21.03
CA VAL A 147 23.81 -13.98 -21.23
C VAL A 147 24.01 -14.78 -22.52
N GLY A 148 24.48 -14.13 -23.58
CA GLY A 148 24.76 -14.81 -24.86
C GLY A 148 25.79 -15.94 -24.73
N LYS A 149 26.79 -15.77 -23.83
CA LYS A 149 27.79 -16.83 -23.53
C LYS A 149 27.18 -18.05 -22.84
N ILE A 150 26.25 -17.85 -21.90
CA ILE A 150 25.59 -18.92 -21.15
C ILE A 150 24.61 -19.66 -22.05
N THR A 151 23.78 -18.89 -22.75
CA THR A 151 22.69 -19.44 -23.55
C THR A 151 23.16 -19.97 -24.90
N GLY A 152 24.31 -19.50 -25.41
CA GLY A 152 24.73 -19.73 -26.80
C GLY A 152 23.79 -19.08 -27.83
N GLN A 153 22.90 -18.18 -27.42
CA GLN A 153 22.01 -17.44 -28.30
C GLN A 153 22.62 -16.08 -28.64
N TYR A 154 22.57 -15.69 -29.91
CA TYR A 154 23.00 -14.36 -30.36
C TYR A 154 21.84 -13.35 -30.31
N LYS A 155 20.64 -13.81 -30.65
CA LYS A 155 19.41 -13.02 -30.68
C LYS A 155 18.21 -13.83 -30.21
N VAL A 156 17.19 -13.15 -29.72
CA VAL A 156 15.93 -13.75 -29.22
C VAL A 156 14.71 -12.93 -29.66
N PRO A 157 13.51 -13.54 -29.71
CA PRO A 157 12.28 -12.81 -29.99
C PRO A 157 11.96 -11.76 -28.92
N PHE A 158 11.59 -10.56 -29.37
CA PHE A 158 11.15 -9.44 -28.53
C PHE A 158 9.84 -8.86 -29.07
N GLY A 159 8.76 -8.93 -28.30
CA GLY A 159 7.46 -8.40 -28.73
C GLY A 159 6.28 -9.21 -28.19
N ASP A 160 5.15 -9.15 -28.90
CA ASP A 160 3.89 -9.79 -28.52
C ASP A 160 3.70 -11.11 -29.26
N ALA A 161 4.05 -12.21 -28.59
CA ALA A 161 3.96 -13.58 -29.12
C ALA A 161 3.41 -14.55 -28.06
N LEU A 162 2.97 -15.71 -28.54
CA LEU A 162 2.50 -16.82 -27.71
C LEU A 162 3.58 -17.90 -27.65
N ILE A 163 3.63 -18.64 -26.54
CA ILE A 163 4.56 -19.78 -26.39
C ILE A 163 3.74 -21.05 -26.48
N SER A 164 4.04 -21.90 -27.48
CA SER A 164 3.38 -23.18 -27.68
C SER A 164 4.29 -24.30 -27.19
N THR A 165 3.84 -25.03 -26.19
CA THR A 165 4.48 -26.27 -25.75
C THR A 165 3.86 -27.45 -26.51
N ARG A 166 4.35 -28.67 -26.27
CA ARG A 166 3.79 -29.88 -26.92
C ARG A 166 2.33 -30.17 -26.53
N ASP A 167 1.86 -29.64 -25.41
CA ASP A 167 0.56 -29.98 -24.82
C ASP A 167 -0.31 -28.79 -24.44
N THR A 168 0.22 -27.57 -24.39
CA THR A 168 -0.56 -26.35 -24.10
C THR A 168 0.06 -25.06 -24.69
N CYS A 169 -0.64 -23.93 -24.54
CA CYS A 169 -0.21 -22.62 -25.03
C CYS A 169 -0.30 -21.54 -23.94
N LEU A 170 0.78 -20.77 -23.78
CA LEU A 170 0.93 -19.70 -22.80
C LEU A 170 0.74 -18.32 -23.44
N GLY A 171 0.05 -17.43 -22.72
CA GLY A 171 -0.09 -16.01 -23.02
C GLY A 171 0.32 -15.14 -21.83
N LEU A 172 0.92 -14.01 -22.13
CA LEU A 172 1.65 -13.19 -21.16
C LEU A 172 0.97 -11.83 -21.01
N GLU A 173 0.37 -11.58 -19.86
CA GLU A 173 -0.23 -10.30 -19.50
C GLU A 173 0.62 -9.66 -18.38
N THR A 174 0.66 -8.33 -18.31
CA THR A 174 1.40 -7.64 -17.25
C THR A 174 0.51 -6.63 -16.53
N CYS A 175 0.22 -6.88 -15.25
CA CYS A 175 -0.39 -5.93 -14.31
C CYS A 175 -1.64 -5.23 -14.89
N GLU A 176 -1.54 -3.91 -15.11
CA GLU A 176 -2.57 -3.02 -15.67
C GLU A 176 -3.25 -3.54 -16.95
N GLU A 177 -2.56 -4.37 -17.74
CA GLU A 177 -3.12 -4.93 -18.98
C GLU A 177 -4.47 -5.67 -18.73
N LEU A 178 -4.65 -6.31 -17.56
CA LEU A 178 -5.91 -6.94 -17.13
C LEU A 178 -7.07 -5.95 -16.98
N PHE A 179 -6.77 -4.73 -16.54
CA PHE A 179 -7.75 -3.71 -16.16
C PHE A 179 -8.21 -2.88 -17.37
N THR A 180 -7.56 -3.06 -18.52
CA THR A 180 -7.92 -2.35 -19.75
C THR A 180 -9.18 -2.95 -20.42
N PRO A 181 -10.04 -2.14 -21.07
CA PRO A 181 -11.27 -2.62 -21.68
C PRO A 181 -11.11 -3.71 -22.75
N ASN A 182 -9.94 -3.75 -23.39
CA ASN A 182 -9.57 -4.76 -24.39
C ASN A 182 -8.24 -5.42 -23.97
N GLY A 183 -8.23 -6.01 -22.78
CA GLY A 183 -7.06 -6.65 -22.20
C GLY A 183 -6.54 -7.83 -23.06
N PRO A 184 -5.23 -8.11 -23.08
CA PRO A 184 -4.61 -9.17 -23.88
C PRO A 184 -5.23 -10.55 -23.68
N HIS A 185 -5.74 -10.88 -22.49
CA HIS A 185 -6.42 -12.15 -22.24
C HIS A 185 -7.61 -12.44 -23.19
N ILE A 186 -8.28 -11.42 -23.74
CA ILE A 186 -9.38 -11.60 -24.70
C ILE A 186 -8.86 -12.15 -26.05
N PRO A 187 -8.00 -11.43 -26.80
CA PRO A 187 -7.47 -11.94 -28.06
C PRO A 187 -6.57 -13.17 -27.88
N TYR A 188 -5.87 -13.32 -26.75
CA TYR A 188 -5.14 -14.54 -26.41
C TYR A 188 -6.08 -15.74 -26.22
N GLY A 189 -7.16 -15.57 -25.47
CA GLY A 189 -8.18 -16.61 -25.27
C GLY A 189 -8.81 -17.05 -26.58
N LEU A 190 -9.14 -16.11 -27.48
CA LEU A 190 -9.62 -16.43 -28.83
C LEU A 190 -8.57 -17.11 -29.70
N ALA A 191 -7.29 -16.76 -29.53
CA ALA A 191 -6.16 -17.40 -30.21
C ALA A 191 -5.80 -18.79 -29.65
N GLY A 192 -6.53 -19.28 -28.64
CA GLY A 192 -6.36 -20.63 -28.10
C GLY A 192 -5.34 -20.74 -26.97
N VAL A 193 -4.90 -19.62 -26.36
CA VAL A 193 -4.10 -19.65 -25.13
C VAL A 193 -4.89 -20.30 -24.01
N GLU A 194 -4.34 -21.30 -23.34
CA GLU A 194 -5.00 -22.03 -22.25
C GLU A 194 -4.54 -21.56 -20.88
N ILE A 195 -3.28 -21.13 -20.77
CA ILE A 195 -2.67 -20.62 -19.54
C ILE A 195 -2.26 -19.16 -19.74
N PHE A 196 -2.78 -18.28 -18.90
CA PHE A 196 -2.43 -16.87 -18.83
C PHE A 196 -1.56 -16.63 -17.61
N SER A 197 -0.45 -15.93 -17.78
CA SER A 197 0.37 -15.45 -16.66
C SER A 197 0.26 -13.94 -16.56
N ASN A 198 0.00 -13.42 -15.37
CA ASN A 198 0.02 -12.00 -15.04
C ASN A 198 1.06 -11.73 -13.96
N SER A 199 2.11 -10.98 -14.34
CA SER A 199 3.08 -10.43 -13.40
C SER A 199 2.64 -9.03 -13.00
N SER A 200 2.47 -8.79 -11.69
CA SER A 200 1.99 -7.52 -11.15
C SER A 200 2.94 -6.88 -10.12
N GLY A 201 2.91 -5.55 -10.07
CA GLY A 201 3.39 -4.71 -8.97
C GLY A 201 2.24 -3.86 -8.41
N SER A 202 1.19 -4.51 -7.91
CA SER A 202 -0.02 -3.86 -7.41
C SER A 202 0.07 -3.56 -5.92
N HIS A 203 0.08 -2.27 -5.57
CA HIS A 203 0.11 -1.83 -4.17
C HIS A 203 -1.25 -1.98 -3.47
N HIS A 204 -1.23 -2.04 -2.14
CA HIS A 204 -2.41 -2.05 -1.29
C HIS A 204 -3.21 -0.76 -1.47
N GLU A 205 -4.52 -0.93 -1.62
CA GLU A 205 -5.51 0.10 -1.34
C GLU A 205 -6.58 -0.56 -0.50
N LEU A 206 -7.03 0.13 0.55
CA LEU A 206 -7.98 -0.40 1.51
C LEU A 206 -9.26 -0.81 0.77
N ARG A 207 -9.70 -2.06 0.95
CA ARG A 207 -10.87 -2.70 0.30
C ARG A 207 -10.73 -3.01 -1.21
N LYS A 208 -9.56 -2.84 -1.82
CA LYS A 208 -9.38 -3.04 -3.28
C LYS A 208 -9.34 -4.51 -3.72
N LEU A 209 -8.97 -5.44 -2.84
CA LEU A 209 -8.73 -6.84 -3.21
C LEU A 209 -9.92 -7.49 -3.95
N ASP A 210 -11.15 -7.16 -3.54
CA ASP A 210 -12.36 -7.65 -4.20
C ASP A 210 -12.42 -7.29 -5.70
N THR A 211 -12.07 -6.06 -6.06
CA THR A 211 -12.01 -5.64 -7.47
C THR A 211 -11.01 -6.49 -8.25
N ARG A 212 -9.83 -6.78 -7.67
CA ARG A 212 -8.79 -7.59 -8.31
C ARG A 212 -9.27 -9.03 -8.54
N ILE A 213 -9.81 -9.67 -7.51
CA ILE A 213 -10.34 -11.04 -7.61
C ILE A 213 -11.50 -11.10 -8.63
N ASN A 214 -12.39 -10.12 -8.61
CA ASN A 214 -13.51 -10.06 -9.54
C ASN A 214 -13.02 -9.94 -11.00
N LEU A 215 -12.04 -9.10 -11.29
CA LEU A 215 -11.52 -8.97 -12.67
C LEU A 215 -10.84 -10.26 -13.16
N ILE A 216 -9.99 -10.89 -12.34
CA ILE A 216 -9.30 -12.14 -12.70
C ILE A 216 -10.31 -13.28 -12.92
N THR A 217 -11.28 -13.42 -12.01
CA THR A 217 -12.30 -14.47 -12.14
C THR A 217 -13.23 -14.21 -13.31
N GLN A 218 -13.62 -12.96 -13.59
CA GLN A 218 -14.46 -12.65 -14.76
C GLN A 218 -13.74 -12.86 -16.09
N ALA A 219 -12.44 -12.53 -16.17
CA ALA A 219 -11.64 -12.77 -17.37
C ALA A 219 -11.64 -14.27 -17.77
N THR A 220 -11.48 -15.16 -16.78
CA THR A 220 -11.49 -16.61 -17.00
C THR A 220 -12.90 -17.19 -17.13
N LYS A 221 -13.93 -16.63 -16.49
CA LYS A 221 -15.35 -17.01 -16.73
C LYS A 221 -15.77 -16.71 -18.16
N LEU A 222 -15.36 -15.56 -18.70
CA LEU A 222 -15.71 -15.11 -20.03
C LEU A 222 -14.99 -15.94 -21.12
N SER A 223 -13.67 -16.09 -20.99
CA SER A 223 -12.84 -16.68 -22.06
C SER A 223 -12.51 -18.16 -21.86
N GLY A 224 -12.75 -18.71 -20.66
CA GLY A 224 -12.14 -19.96 -20.19
C GLY A 224 -10.63 -19.81 -20.01
N GLY A 225 -10.01 -20.72 -19.27
CA GLY A 225 -8.56 -20.81 -19.11
C GLY A 225 -8.10 -20.80 -17.66
N ILE A 226 -6.79 -21.03 -17.51
CA ILE A 226 -6.06 -21.00 -16.25
C ILE A 226 -5.32 -19.67 -16.17
N TYR A 227 -5.48 -18.93 -15.08
CA TYR A 227 -4.86 -17.62 -14.89
C TYR A 227 -3.99 -17.63 -13.64
N LEU A 228 -2.70 -17.37 -13.82
CA LEU A 228 -1.72 -17.23 -12.75
C LEU A 228 -1.49 -15.75 -12.51
N TYR A 229 -1.66 -15.31 -11.28
CA TYR A 229 -1.41 -13.93 -10.87
C TYR A 229 -0.30 -13.92 -9.83
N ALA A 230 0.82 -13.29 -10.16
CA ALA A 230 1.94 -13.03 -9.26
C ALA A 230 1.97 -11.55 -8.88
N ASN A 231 2.30 -11.24 -7.63
CA ASN A 231 2.39 -9.86 -7.18
C ASN A 231 3.47 -9.69 -6.12
N GLN A 232 4.16 -8.55 -6.12
CA GLN A 232 5.10 -8.19 -5.07
C GLN A 232 4.38 -8.15 -3.70
N GLN A 233 5.08 -8.47 -2.60
CA GLN A 233 4.53 -8.40 -1.24
C GLN A 233 5.52 -7.75 -0.28
N GLY A 234 5.18 -6.60 0.30
CA GLY A 234 6.09 -5.88 1.20
C GLY A 234 6.32 -4.42 0.81
N CYS A 235 7.24 -3.75 1.51
CA CYS A 235 7.64 -2.36 1.24
C CYS A 235 8.97 -2.32 0.48
N ASP A 236 8.99 -1.98 -0.82
CA ASP A 236 10.20 -2.00 -1.64
C ASP A 236 11.05 -0.73 -1.61
N GLY A 237 10.84 0.15 -0.62
CA GLY A 237 11.68 1.32 -0.39
C GLY A 237 10.95 2.66 -0.44
N ASP A 238 9.63 2.65 -0.62
CA ASP A 238 8.80 3.86 -0.55
C ASP A 238 7.56 3.67 0.34
N ARG A 239 6.59 4.58 0.21
CA ARG A 239 5.41 4.58 1.07
C ARG A 239 4.40 3.47 0.76
N LEU A 240 4.54 2.81 -0.38
CA LEU A 240 3.62 1.80 -0.84
C LEU A 240 3.94 0.48 -0.14
N TYR A 241 2.90 -0.27 0.13
CA TYR A 241 3.02 -1.68 0.49
C TYR A 241 2.36 -2.48 -0.61
N TYR A 242 3.08 -3.42 -1.21
CA TYR A 242 2.52 -4.35 -2.18
C TYR A 242 1.88 -5.49 -1.42
N ASP A 243 0.64 -5.82 -1.75
CA ASP A 243 -0.22 -6.68 -0.92
C ASP A 243 -0.35 -8.09 -1.46
N GLY A 244 0.63 -8.55 -2.25
CA GLY A 244 0.75 -9.93 -2.69
C GLY A 244 -0.56 -10.49 -3.23
N CYS A 245 -1.08 -11.51 -2.53
CA CYS A 245 -2.26 -12.27 -2.91
C CYS A 245 -2.11 -12.95 -4.27
N ALA A 246 -0.96 -13.61 -4.46
CA ALA A 246 -0.74 -14.47 -5.63
C ALA A 246 -1.84 -15.53 -5.73
N MET A 247 -2.35 -15.82 -6.92
CA MET A 247 -3.50 -16.72 -7.08
C MET A 247 -3.48 -17.50 -8.39
N ILE A 248 -4.13 -18.66 -8.37
CA ILE A 248 -4.37 -19.50 -9.54
C ILE A 248 -5.89 -19.66 -9.69
N VAL A 249 -6.41 -19.32 -10.86
CA VAL A 249 -7.84 -19.34 -11.17
C VAL A 249 -8.09 -20.18 -12.41
N VAL A 250 -9.06 -21.08 -12.37
CA VAL A 250 -9.46 -21.96 -13.49
C VAL A 250 -10.92 -21.70 -13.81
N ASN A 251 -11.21 -21.21 -15.03
CA ASN A 251 -12.57 -20.99 -15.51
C ASN A 251 -13.48 -20.19 -14.53
N GLY A 252 -12.91 -19.27 -13.75
CA GLY A 252 -13.62 -18.48 -12.75
C GLY A 252 -13.54 -18.98 -11.31
N ASN A 253 -12.97 -20.16 -11.07
CA ASN A 253 -12.83 -20.78 -9.76
C ASN A 253 -11.41 -20.58 -9.24
N ILE A 254 -11.25 -20.05 -8.04
CA ILE A 254 -9.93 -19.91 -7.40
C ILE A 254 -9.52 -21.28 -6.88
N VAL A 255 -8.34 -21.75 -7.23
CA VAL A 255 -7.79 -23.06 -6.80
C VAL A 255 -6.53 -22.92 -5.93
N ALA A 256 -5.93 -21.72 -5.91
CA ALA A 256 -4.89 -21.36 -4.95
C ALA A 256 -4.94 -19.85 -4.68
N GLN A 257 -4.71 -19.44 -3.43
CA GLN A 257 -4.66 -18.05 -3.01
C GLN A 257 -3.60 -17.86 -1.90
N GLY A 258 -2.68 -16.93 -2.11
CA GLY A 258 -1.64 -16.56 -1.15
C GLY A 258 -2.13 -15.58 -0.08
N SER A 259 -1.20 -15.08 0.71
CA SER A 259 -1.46 -14.09 1.75
C SER A 259 -1.53 -12.69 1.14
N GLN A 260 -2.42 -11.83 1.66
CA GLN A 260 -2.41 -10.41 1.30
C GLN A 260 -1.27 -9.69 2.04
N PHE A 261 -1.15 -9.95 3.34
CA PHE A 261 -0.11 -9.41 4.21
C PHE A 261 0.65 -10.55 4.88
N SER A 262 1.98 -10.51 4.82
CA SER A 262 2.82 -11.49 5.51
C SER A 262 4.22 -10.90 5.78
N LEU A 263 4.98 -11.58 6.63
CA LEU A 263 6.40 -11.30 6.86
C LEU A 263 7.31 -12.26 6.08
N ASN A 264 6.75 -13.03 5.14
CA ASN A 264 7.52 -13.95 4.31
C ASN A 264 8.20 -13.17 3.18
N ASP A 265 9.51 -13.34 3.02
CA ASP A 265 10.24 -12.76 1.89
C ASP A 265 9.91 -13.51 0.56
N VAL A 266 9.52 -14.78 0.67
CA VAL A 266 9.11 -15.64 -0.45
C VAL A 266 7.86 -16.43 -0.04
N GLU A 267 6.77 -16.27 -0.79
CA GLU A 267 5.56 -17.09 -0.67
C GLU A 267 5.22 -17.67 -2.05
N VAL A 268 5.24 -19.00 -2.18
CA VAL A 268 4.86 -19.71 -3.41
C VAL A 268 3.53 -20.43 -3.21
N VAL A 269 2.60 -20.25 -4.12
CA VAL A 269 1.35 -21.01 -4.19
C VAL A 269 1.35 -21.88 -5.44
N THR A 270 0.88 -23.11 -5.28
CA THR A 270 0.80 -24.09 -6.38
C THR A 270 -0.60 -24.67 -6.50
N ALA A 271 -0.94 -25.10 -7.71
CA ALA A 271 -2.14 -25.87 -7.98
C ALA A 271 -1.87 -26.87 -9.10
N THR A 272 -2.44 -28.06 -8.97
CA THR A 272 -2.53 -29.01 -10.08
C THR A 272 -3.87 -28.79 -10.78
N VAL A 273 -3.86 -28.62 -12.09
CA VAL A 273 -5.06 -28.29 -12.88
C VAL A 273 -5.13 -29.18 -14.11
N ASP A 274 -6.35 -29.41 -14.62
CA ASP A 274 -6.55 -30.19 -15.85
C ASP A 274 -6.78 -29.26 -17.04
N ILE A 275 -5.90 -29.33 -18.04
CA ILE A 275 -6.02 -28.54 -19.27
C ILE A 275 -7.29 -28.94 -20.05
N GLU A 276 -7.76 -30.18 -19.95
CA GLU A 276 -8.99 -30.63 -20.61
C GLU A 276 -10.25 -29.95 -20.04
N GLU A 277 -10.21 -29.49 -18.80
CA GLU A 277 -11.30 -28.70 -18.21
C GLU A 277 -11.48 -27.38 -18.98
N VAL A 278 -10.37 -26.72 -19.34
CA VAL A 278 -10.38 -25.49 -20.15
C VAL A 278 -10.92 -25.77 -21.56
N ARG A 279 -10.45 -26.84 -22.20
CA ARG A 279 -10.87 -27.21 -23.57
C ARG A 279 -12.36 -27.49 -23.62
N THR A 280 -12.87 -28.24 -22.64
CA THR A 280 -14.30 -28.57 -22.52
C THR A 280 -15.13 -27.34 -22.21
N TYR A 281 -14.68 -26.48 -21.29
CA TYR A 281 -15.34 -25.22 -20.95
C TYR A 281 -15.52 -24.31 -22.19
N ARG A 282 -14.56 -24.35 -23.12
CA ARG A 282 -14.55 -23.52 -24.34
C ARG A 282 -15.37 -24.08 -25.52
N SER A 283 -16.17 -25.12 -25.31
CA SER A 283 -16.96 -25.80 -26.37
C SER A 283 -18.13 -24.99 -26.96
N SER A 284 -18.42 -23.79 -26.45
CA SER A 284 -19.48 -22.93 -26.96
C SER A 284 -19.28 -22.52 -28.43
N ALA A 285 -20.31 -22.75 -29.26
CA ALA A 285 -20.29 -22.43 -30.69
C ALA A 285 -20.02 -20.93 -30.98
N SER A 286 -20.58 -20.04 -30.16
CA SER A 286 -20.40 -18.59 -30.29
C SER A 286 -18.94 -18.15 -30.08
N ARG A 287 -18.23 -18.85 -29.19
CA ARG A 287 -16.79 -18.65 -29.01
C ARG A 287 -16.02 -19.13 -30.24
N GLY A 288 -16.35 -20.32 -30.76
CA GLY A 288 -15.73 -20.88 -31.97
C GLY A 288 -15.84 -19.96 -33.18
N MET A 289 -16.99 -19.31 -33.39
CA MET A 289 -17.17 -18.32 -34.46
C MET A 289 -16.19 -17.14 -34.31
N GLN A 290 -16.08 -16.54 -33.12
CA GLN A 290 -15.15 -15.44 -32.87
C GLN A 290 -13.68 -15.86 -32.99
N ALA A 291 -13.33 -17.04 -32.46
CA ALA A 291 -11.98 -17.57 -32.55
C ALA A 291 -11.54 -17.80 -34.00
N SER A 292 -12.46 -18.19 -34.90
CA SER A 292 -12.15 -18.36 -36.32
C SER A 292 -11.84 -17.06 -37.07
N MET A 293 -12.34 -15.92 -36.56
CA MET A 293 -12.08 -14.58 -37.10
C MET A 293 -10.84 -13.90 -36.48
N GLN A 294 -10.26 -14.50 -35.45
CA GLN A 294 -9.15 -13.93 -34.72
C GLN A 294 -7.89 -13.92 -35.58
N ALA A 295 -7.28 -12.75 -35.74
CA ALA A 295 -6.01 -12.64 -36.46
C ALA A 295 -4.93 -13.51 -35.78
N PRO A 296 -4.03 -14.13 -36.56
CA PRO A 296 -3.03 -15.02 -35.99
C PRO A 296 -2.04 -14.26 -35.10
N TYR A 297 -1.47 -14.99 -34.15
CA TYR A 297 -0.32 -14.56 -33.36
C TYR A 297 0.94 -15.27 -33.85
N VAL A 298 2.09 -14.62 -33.70
CA VAL A 298 3.37 -15.33 -33.75
C VAL A 298 3.41 -16.34 -32.61
N ARG A 299 3.65 -17.62 -32.94
CA ARG A 299 3.78 -18.71 -31.97
C ARG A 299 5.22 -19.19 -31.97
N LEU A 300 5.80 -19.23 -30.78
CA LEU A 300 7.15 -19.72 -30.54
C LEU A 300 7.05 -21.13 -29.97
N ASP A 301 7.62 -22.10 -30.66
CA ASP A 301 7.60 -23.49 -30.22
C ASP A 301 8.64 -23.68 -29.10
N LEU A 302 8.18 -24.22 -27.98
CA LEU A 302 9.00 -24.67 -26.87
C LEU A 302 8.88 -26.18 -26.77
N ASP A 303 9.98 -26.89 -27.03
CA ASP A 303 10.00 -28.34 -27.09
C ASP A 303 10.00 -29.00 -25.70
N THR A 304 8.92 -28.79 -24.95
CA THR A 304 8.67 -29.39 -23.64
C THR A 304 7.18 -29.70 -23.46
N ARG A 305 6.86 -30.49 -22.44
CA ARG A 305 5.49 -30.72 -21.95
C ARG A 305 5.36 -30.08 -20.57
N LEU A 306 4.24 -29.42 -20.31
CA LEU A 306 3.94 -28.96 -18.94
C LEU A 306 3.19 -30.02 -18.13
N SER A 307 2.40 -30.87 -18.79
CA SER A 307 1.74 -32.00 -18.16
C SER A 307 2.68 -33.17 -17.95
N ARG A 308 2.41 -34.00 -16.93
CA ARG A 308 3.10 -35.28 -16.74
C ARG A 308 2.56 -36.30 -17.75
N LEU A 309 3.42 -37.21 -18.24
CA LEU A 309 3.00 -38.27 -19.16
C LEU A 309 2.12 -39.30 -18.43
N ASP A 310 1.20 -39.94 -19.17
CA ASP A 310 0.28 -40.96 -18.62
C ASP A 310 1.00 -42.12 -17.92
N ASP A 311 2.21 -42.49 -18.38
CA ASP A 311 3.03 -43.55 -17.76
C ASP A 311 3.69 -43.11 -16.42
N GLU A 312 3.69 -41.81 -16.13
CA GLU A 312 4.18 -41.18 -14.89
C GLU A 312 3.06 -40.55 -14.05
N ALA A 313 1.81 -40.68 -14.49
CA ALA A 313 0.65 -40.09 -13.82
C ALA A 313 0.35 -40.85 -12.53
N ASP A 314 0.73 -40.24 -11.40
CA ASP A 314 0.33 -40.73 -10.07
C ASP A 314 -1.20 -40.82 -10.01
N PRO A 315 -1.79 -42.02 -9.80
CA PRO A 315 -3.24 -42.17 -9.69
C PRO A 315 -3.87 -41.36 -8.56
N GLY A 316 -3.08 -40.94 -7.58
CA GLY A 316 -3.50 -40.06 -6.49
C GLY A 316 -3.49 -38.57 -6.83
N LEU A 317 -2.91 -38.16 -7.96
CA LEU A 317 -2.86 -36.77 -8.39
C LEU A 317 -4.20 -36.37 -9.02
N ALA A 318 -4.87 -35.40 -8.41
CA ALA A 318 -6.14 -34.84 -8.88
C ALA A 318 -6.02 -33.32 -9.04
N PRO A 319 -6.91 -32.69 -9.83
CA PRO A 319 -7.04 -31.23 -9.83
C PRO A 319 -7.27 -30.69 -8.42
N SER A 320 -6.62 -29.57 -8.11
CA SER A 320 -6.79 -28.86 -6.85
C SER A 320 -8.23 -28.43 -6.66
N GLU A 321 -8.71 -28.52 -5.42
CA GLU A 321 -10.09 -28.15 -5.09
C GLU A 321 -10.33 -26.65 -5.23
N THR A 322 -11.58 -26.28 -5.52
CA THR A 322 -11.99 -24.88 -5.54
C THR A 322 -12.01 -24.32 -4.12
N LEU A 323 -11.40 -23.15 -3.94
CA LEU A 323 -11.35 -22.42 -2.69
C LEU A 323 -12.43 -21.33 -2.66
N THR A 324 -12.97 -21.08 -1.47
CA THR A 324 -13.73 -19.85 -1.22
C THR A 324 -12.72 -18.69 -1.11
N PRO A 325 -12.90 -17.59 -1.85
CA PRO A 325 -11.99 -16.45 -1.76
C PRO A 325 -11.90 -15.92 -0.32
N ARG A 326 -10.67 -15.77 0.18
CA ARG A 326 -10.40 -15.19 1.50
C ARG A 326 -10.23 -13.68 1.38
N TYR A 327 -10.95 -12.94 2.21
CA TYR A 327 -10.86 -11.50 2.37
C TYR A 327 -10.61 -11.13 3.83
N HIS A 328 -9.93 -10.03 4.04
CA HIS A 328 -9.83 -9.38 5.34
C HIS A 328 -10.95 -8.36 5.48
N VAL A 329 -11.46 -8.19 6.70
CA VAL A 329 -12.32 -7.03 7.00
C VAL A 329 -11.45 -5.76 7.03
N PRO A 330 -12.01 -4.56 6.75
CA PRO A 330 -11.20 -3.34 6.66
C PRO A 330 -10.34 -3.07 7.90
N GLU A 331 -10.83 -3.38 9.09
CA GLU A 331 -10.10 -3.22 10.35
C GLU A 331 -8.90 -4.17 10.44
N GLU A 332 -9.02 -5.38 9.88
CA GLU A 332 -7.93 -6.35 9.80
C GLU A 332 -6.91 -5.95 8.72
N GLU A 333 -7.34 -5.40 7.58
CA GLU A 333 -6.43 -4.80 6.60
C GLU A 333 -5.60 -3.66 7.23
N ILE A 334 -6.22 -2.82 8.06
CA ILE A 334 -5.52 -1.76 8.82
C ILE A 334 -4.57 -2.35 9.88
N ALA A 335 -4.94 -3.47 10.50
CA ALA A 335 -4.09 -4.13 11.48
C ALA A 335 -2.83 -4.75 10.84
N LEU A 336 -2.93 -5.24 9.61
CA LEU A 336 -1.89 -6.03 8.96
C LEU A 336 -1.03 -5.21 7.98
N GLY A 337 -1.64 -4.45 7.07
CA GLY A 337 -0.92 -3.75 6.01
C GLY A 337 0.11 -2.74 6.51
N PRO A 338 -0.30 -1.71 7.27
CA PRO A 338 0.62 -0.78 7.93
C PRO A 338 1.63 -1.47 8.86
N ALA A 339 1.26 -2.58 9.50
CA ALA A 339 2.15 -3.32 10.40
C ALA A 339 3.29 -4.02 9.65
N CYS A 340 2.98 -4.74 8.57
CA CYS A 340 3.99 -5.36 7.71
C CYS A 340 4.86 -4.29 7.02
N TRP A 341 4.28 -3.14 6.66
CA TRP A 341 5.04 -2.01 6.10
C TRP A 341 6.06 -1.44 7.10
N LEU A 342 5.69 -1.27 8.37
CA LEU A 342 6.63 -0.86 9.41
C LEU A 342 7.71 -1.93 9.63
N TRP A 343 7.36 -3.23 9.64
CA TRP A 343 8.37 -4.29 9.78
C TRP A 343 9.48 -4.19 8.72
N ASP A 344 9.09 -4.05 7.45
CA ASP A 344 10.02 -3.91 6.34
C ASP A 344 10.85 -2.62 6.46
N TYR A 345 10.23 -1.50 6.79
CA TYR A 345 10.95 -0.25 7.03
C TYR A 345 11.99 -0.38 8.14
N LEU A 346 11.63 -0.99 9.28
CA LEU A 346 12.53 -1.13 10.41
C LEU A 346 13.71 -2.03 10.06
N ARG A 347 13.45 -3.22 9.51
CA ARG A 347 14.52 -4.17 9.20
C ARG A 347 15.46 -3.67 8.10
N ARG A 348 14.96 -2.89 7.13
CA ARG A 348 15.74 -2.35 5.99
C ARG A 348 16.46 -1.05 6.30
N SER A 349 15.92 -0.19 7.17
CA SER A 349 16.53 1.11 7.51
C SER A 349 17.75 1.02 8.42
N GLY A 350 17.90 -0.08 9.16
CA GLY A 350 18.93 -0.22 10.19
C GLY A 350 18.67 0.61 11.46
N ALA A 351 17.48 1.21 11.60
CA ALA A 351 17.08 1.91 12.82
C ALA A 351 16.96 0.95 14.01
N ALA A 352 17.11 1.50 15.22
CA ALA A 352 17.03 0.73 16.47
C ALA A 352 15.59 0.41 16.90
N GLY A 353 14.59 1.06 16.28
CA GLY A 353 13.20 0.96 16.67
C GLY A 353 12.40 2.20 16.29
N TYR A 354 11.29 2.41 16.99
CA TYR A 354 10.33 3.48 16.79
C TYR A 354 10.16 4.37 18.02
N PHE A 355 9.82 5.63 17.77
CA PHE A 355 9.40 6.60 18.77
C PHE A 355 8.05 7.23 18.39
N VAL A 356 7.09 7.24 19.32
CA VAL A 356 5.79 7.92 19.16
C VAL A 356 5.55 8.94 20.28
N PRO A 357 5.22 10.20 19.97
CA PRO A 357 4.60 11.10 20.95
C PRO A 357 3.15 10.65 21.21
N LEU A 358 2.94 9.91 22.30
CA LEU A 358 1.67 9.28 22.65
C LEU A 358 0.80 10.26 23.44
N SER A 359 -0.22 10.81 22.79
CA SER A 359 -1.05 11.89 23.35
C SER A 359 -2.21 11.44 24.23
N GLY A 360 -2.56 10.15 24.22
CA GLY A 360 -3.79 9.66 24.86
C GLY A 360 -5.07 9.95 24.05
N GLY A 361 -4.90 10.39 22.79
CA GLY A 361 -5.95 10.50 21.77
C GLY A 361 -5.95 9.31 20.81
N ILE A 362 -6.99 9.23 19.97
CA ILE A 362 -7.25 8.03 19.16
C ILE A 362 -6.22 7.78 18.04
N ASP A 363 -5.65 8.83 17.44
CA ASP A 363 -4.73 8.64 16.31
C ASP A 363 -3.37 8.10 16.77
N SER A 364 -2.79 8.70 17.83
CA SER A 364 -1.53 8.20 18.40
C SER A 364 -1.72 6.82 19.04
N CYS A 365 -2.92 6.52 19.55
CA CYS A 365 -3.31 5.17 19.95
C CYS A 365 -3.30 4.20 18.76
N ALA A 366 -3.92 4.54 17.63
CA ALA A 366 -3.92 3.68 16.44
C ALA A 366 -2.51 3.41 15.92
N THR A 367 -1.64 4.42 15.86
CA THR A 367 -0.23 4.24 15.52
C THR A 367 0.47 3.26 16.46
N ALA A 368 0.25 3.39 17.78
CA ALA A 368 0.82 2.47 18.77
C ALA A 368 0.28 1.03 18.63
N ILE A 369 -1.02 0.87 18.34
CA ILE A 369 -1.63 -0.44 18.10
C ILE A 369 -1.10 -1.08 16.81
N ILE A 370 -0.82 -0.31 15.75
CA ILE A 370 -0.18 -0.83 14.54
C ILE A 370 1.22 -1.36 14.84
N VAL A 371 2.03 -0.65 15.64
CA VAL A 371 3.35 -1.15 16.06
C VAL A 371 3.21 -2.42 16.92
N HIS A 372 2.20 -2.49 17.79
CA HIS A 372 1.91 -3.71 18.54
C HIS A 372 1.47 -4.86 17.63
N SER A 373 0.63 -4.59 16.63
CA SER A 373 0.21 -5.56 15.60
C SER A 373 1.41 -6.13 14.84
N MET A 374 2.35 -5.26 14.45
CA MET A 374 3.62 -5.68 13.85
C MET A 374 4.36 -6.68 14.76
N CYS A 375 4.47 -6.38 16.06
CA CYS A 375 5.09 -7.29 17.01
C CYS A 375 4.33 -8.63 17.13
N ARG A 376 3.00 -8.63 17.01
CA ARG A 376 2.19 -9.86 17.00
C ARG A 376 2.45 -10.72 15.76
N GLU A 377 2.54 -10.12 14.58
CA GLU A 377 2.89 -10.85 13.35
C GLU A 377 4.32 -11.40 13.41
N VAL A 378 5.27 -10.69 14.05
CA VAL A 378 6.61 -11.21 14.31
C VAL A 378 6.55 -12.47 15.17
N ILE A 379 5.78 -12.47 16.27
CA ILE A 379 5.62 -13.66 17.12
C ILE A 379 5.02 -14.83 16.33
N LYS A 380 3.99 -14.57 15.54
CA LYS A 380 3.37 -15.58 14.68
C LYS A 380 4.37 -16.18 13.69
N ALA A 381 5.18 -15.36 13.03
CA ALA A 381 6.21 -15.83 12.11
C ALA A 381 7.33 -16.61 12.83
N VAL A 382 7.74 -16.19 14.03
CA VAL A 382 8.70 -16.95 14.86
C VAL A 382 8.13 -18.32 15.26
N GLN A 383 6.86 -18.38 15.67
CA GLN A 383 6.19 -19.64 16.01
C GLN A 383 6.05 -20.59 14.81
N GLN A 384 5.93 -20.04 13.61
CA GLN A 384 5.93 -20.78 12.35
C GLN A 384 7.32 -21.20 11.88
N GLY A 385 8.39 -20.81 12.60
CA GLY A 385 9.76 -21.17 12.25
C GLY A 385 10.35 -20.38 11.08
N ASN A 386 9.84 -19.16 10.80
CA ASN A 386 10.39 -18.32 9.73
C ASN A 386 11.81 -17.85 10.10
N GLU A 387 12.82 -18.46 9.48
CA GLU A 387 14.24 -18.24 9.78
C GLU A 387 14.68 -16.78 9.54
N GLN A 388 14.19 -16.15 8.48
CA GLN A 388 14.52 -14.76 8.16
C GLN A 388 13.98 -13.80 9.22
N VAL A 389 12.72 -13.98 9.64
CA VAL A 389 12.12 -13.16 10.70
C VAL A 389 12.82 -13.39 12.04
N ILE A 390 13.20 -14.63 12.35
CA ILE A 390 13.96 -14.97 13.57
C ILE A 390 15.32 -14.25 13.57
N LYS A 391 16.04 -14.26 12.45
CA LYS A 391 17.31 -13.54 12.28
C LYS A 391 17.11 -12.03 12.46
N ASP A 392 16.10 -11.46 11.83
CA ASP A 392 15.82 -10.03 11.89
C ASP A 392 15.38 -9.57 13.27
N VAL A 393 14.48 -10.30 13.97
CA VAL A 393 14.03 -9.88 15.31
C VAL A 393 15.15 -9.95 16.33
N ARG A 394 16.05 -10.94 16.25
CA ARG A 394 17.26 -11.01 17.10
C ARG A 394 18.15 -9.79 16.89
N ARG A 395 18.45 -9.46 15.64
CA ARG A 395 19.24 -8.27 15.28
C ARG A 395 18.58 -6.98 15.77
N LEU A 396 17.28 -6.80 15.50
CA LEU A 396 16.53 -5.62 15.91
C LEU A 396 16.44 -5.51 17.43
N CYS A 397 16.35 -6.63 18.16
CA CYS A 397 16.37 -6.66 19.62
C CYS A 397 17.79 -6.53 20.24
N ALA A 398 18.83 -6.33 19.42
CA ALA A 398 20.26 -6.33 19.79
C ALA A 398 20.69 -7.56 20.59
N GLU A 399 20.20 -8.72 20.18
CA GLU A 399 20.76 -9.98 20.65
C GLU A 399 22.12 -10.23 19.99
N PRO A 400 23.07 -10.88 20.69
CA PRO A 400 24.31 -11.39 20.10
C PRO A 400 24.04 -12.31 18.90
N GLU A 401 25.00 -12.41 17.97
CA GLU A 401 24.88 -13.25 16.76
C GLU A 401 24.70 -14.74 17.09
N ASP A 402 25.27 -15.21 18.21
CA ASP A 402 25.17 -16.57 18.72
C ASP A 402 23.96 -16.78 19.65
N SER A 403 23.10 -15.77 19.83
CA SER A 403 21.93 -15.87 20.71
C SER A 403 20.91 -16.87 20.19
N THR A 404 20.47 -17.75 21.08
CA THR A 404 19.36 -18.68 20.84
C THR A 404 18.02 -18.11 21.29
N TRP A 405 17.99 -16.87 21.80
CA TRP A 405 16.77 -16.23 22.27
C TRP A 405 15.69 -16.18 21.18
N LEU A 406 14.46 -16.45 21.58
CA LEU A 406 13.27 -16.27 20.77
C LEU A 406 12.23 -15.53 21.62
N PRO A 407 11.62 -14.46 21.09
CA PRO A 407 10.59 -13.75 21.84
C PRO A 407 9.37 -14.64 22.03
N THR A 408 8.76 -14.55 23.21
CA THR A 408 7.57 -15.35 23.56
C THR A 408 6.26 -14.56 23.45
N THR A 409 6.34 -13.24 23.62
CA THR A 409 5.18 -12.33 23.60
C THR A 409 5.46 -11.10 22.73
N SER A 410 4.40 -10.51 22.16
CA SER A 410 4.55 -9.29 21.37
C SER A 410 5.03 -8.12 22.23
N GLN A 411 4.66 -8.09 23.51
CA GLN A 411 5.11 -7.11 24.50
C GLN A 411 6.63 -7.13 24.69
N GLU A 412 7.26 -8.31 24.68
CA GLU A 412 8.71 -8.45 24.83
C GLU A 412 9.46 -7.78 23.68
N VAL A 413 9.01 -8.03 22.45
CA VAL A 413 9.56 -7.37 21.25
C VAL A 413 9.28 -5.86 21.33
N CYS A 414 8.03 -5.49 21.59
CA CYS A 414 7.57 -4.11 21.68
C CYS A 414 8.40 -3.30 22.67
N ASN A 415 8.74 -3.87 23.83
CA ASN A 415 9.55 -3.20 24.83
C ASN A 415 10.95 -2.82 24.33
N ARG A 416 11.54 -3.63 23.46
CA ARG A 416 12.90 -3.41 22.96
C ARG A 416 12.95 -2.42 21.82
N ILE A 417 11.95 -2.44 20.94
CA ILE A 417 11.95 -1.66 19.70
C ILE A 417 10.97 -0.49 19.69
N PHE A 418 10.04 -0.36 20.64
CA PHE A 418 9.03 0.70 20.63
C PHE A 418 9.09 1.58 21.88
N HIS A 419 9.26 2.87 21.64
CA HIS A 419 9.34 3.90 22.66
C HIS A 419 8.19 4.88 22.48
N THR A 420 7.54 5.22 23.59
CA THR A 420 6.43 6.17 23.61
C THR A 420 6.72 7.27 24.61
N SER A 421 6.27 8.50 24.33
CA SER A 421 6.36 9.58 25.29
C SER A 421 5.07 10.38 25.38
N TYR A 422 4.56 10.53 26.60
CA TYR A 422 3.57 11.57 26.89
C TYR A 422 4.30 12.88 27.22
N MET A 423 3.98 13.96 26.50
CA MET A 423 4.60 15.28 26.65
C MET A 423 3.55 16.31 27.07
N GLY A 424 3.32 16.36 28.38
CA GLY A 424 2.29 17.19 29.00
C GLY A 424 2.68 18.66 29.18
N THR A 425 1.67 19.50 29.36
CA THR A 425 1.82 20.87 29.88
C THR A 425 0.93 21.04 31.11
N GLN A 426 0.95 22.22 31.73
CA GLN A 426 0.03 22.56 32.82
C GLN A 426 -1.46 22.46 32.44
N ASN A 427 -1.78 22.47 31.14
CA ASN A 427 -3.15 22.37 30.62
C ASN A 427 -3.56 20.92 30.34
N SER A 428 -2.62 19.96 30.38
CA SER A 428 -2.88 18.56 30.09
C SER A 428 -3.70 17.89 31.19
N SER A 429 -4.71 17.11 30.80
CA SER A 429 -5.57 16.40 31.76
C SER A 429 -4.88 15.18 32.36
N LYS A 430 -5.29 14.80 33.58
CA LYS A 430 -4.80 13.59 34.22
C LYS A 430 -5.27 12.35 33.44
N GLU A 431 -6.47 12.43 32.88
CA GLU A 431 -7.12 11.37 32.14
C GLU A 431 -6.36 11.01 30.85
N THR A 432 -5.95 11.98 30.03
CA THR A 432 -5.18 11.70 28.80
C THR A 432 -3.81 11.08 29.12
N ARG A 433 -3.16 11.60 30.17
CA ARG A 433 -1.86 11.11 30.66
C ARG A 433 -1.94 9.67 31.17
N ASP A 434 -2.92 9.37 32.04
CA ASP A 434 -3.11 8.04 32.61
C ASP A 434 -3.53 7.01 31.55
N ARG A 435 -4.30 7.42 30.53
CA ARG A 435 -4.63 6.56 29.38
C ARG A 435 -3.40 6.21 28.56
N ALA A 436 -2.57 7.18 28.21
CA ALA A 436 -1.34 6.96 27.44
C ALA A 436 -0.39 5.99 28.16
N LYS A 437 -0.20 6.20 29.47
CA LYS A 437 0.66 5.35 30.29
C LYS A 437 0.18 3.90 30.37
N ARG A 438 -1.13 3.68 30.58
CA ARG A 438 -1.72 2.34 30.65
C ARG A 438 -1.67 1.62 29.31
N LEU A 439 -2.00 2.30 28.22
CA LEU A 439 -1.87 1.73 26.87
C LEU A 439 -0.44 1.28 26.60
N ALA A 440 0.56 2.12 26.91
CA ALA A 440 1.96 1.76 26.71
C ALA A 440 2.37 0.52 27.54
N ALA A 441 1.86 0.39 28.77
CA ALA A 441 2.09 -0.78 29.60
C ALA A 441 1.44 -2.05 29.00
N ASP A 442 0.18 -1.99 28.57
CA ASP A 442 -0.57 -3.15 28.03
C ASP A 442 0.06 -3.70 26.75
N ILE A 443 0.58 -2.82 25.88
CA ILE A 443 1.26 -3.22 24.64
C ILE A 443 2.75 -3.55 24.84
N GLY A 444 3.31 -3.25 26.01
CA GLY A 444 4.71 -3.52 26.37
C GLY A 444 5.72 -2.44 25.97
N ALA A 445 5.31 -1.28 25.46
CA ALA A 445 6.21 -0.24 25.00
C ALA A 445 7.02 0.40 26.14
N TYR A 446 8.23 0.87 25.86
CA TYR A 446 8.99 1.69 26.81
C TYR A 446 8.40 3.10 26.87
N HIS A 447 7.90 3.53 28.02
CA HIS A 447 7.16 4.79 28.16
C HIS A 447 7.92 5.84 28.98
N THR A 448 8.01 7.06 28.44
CA THR A 448 8.45 8.25 29.18
C THR A 448 7.30 9.22 29.36
N ASP A 449 7.25 9.88 30.51
CA ASP A 449 6.16 10.78 30.87
C ASP A 449 6.72 12.01 31.61
N PHE A 450 6.56 13.19 31.02
CA PHE A 450 7.09 14.43 31.59
C PHE A 450 6.30 15.67 31.14
N ASN A 451 6.48 16.76 31.88
CA ASN A 451 6.01 18.08 31.50
C ASN A 451 7.15 18.92 30.92
N PHE A 452 6.86 19.76 29.93
CA PHE A 452 7.86 20.62 29.29
C PHE A 452 7.52 22.12 29.36
N ASP A 453 6.65 22.52 30.30
CA ASP A 453 6.29 23.93 30.53
C ASP A 453 7.51 24.82 30.74
N THR A 454 8.58 24.31 31.36
CA THR A 454 9.84 25.03 31.54
C THR A 454 10.47 25.45 30.20
N VAL A 455 10.40 24.59 29.19
CA VAL A 455 10.91 24.84 27.83
C VAL A 455 10.03 25.86 27.12
N VAL A 456 8.70 25.71 27.22
CA VAL A 456 7.74 26.67 26.65
C VAL A 456 7.94 28.05 27.25
N ASN A 457 8.02 28.13 28.59
CA ASN A 457 8.21 29.38 29.31
C ASN A 457 9.54 30.04 28.94
N ALA A 458 10.63 29.28 28.82
CA ALA A 458 11.92 29.83 28.39
C ALA A 458 11.83 30.52 27.01
N MET A 459 11.17 29.88 26.04
CA MET A 459 10.95 30.46 24.71
C MET A 459 10.09 31.72 24.76
N MET A 460 9.02 31.70 25.56
CA MET A 460 8.12 32.84 25.72
C MET A 460 8.78 34.01 26.46
N THR A 461 9.61 33.74 27.47
CA THR A 461 10.40 34.74 28.18
C THR A 461 11.38 35.41 27.21
N LEU A 462 12.11 34.64 26.40
CA LEU A 462 13.01 35.19 25.40
C LEU A 462 12.27 36.12 24.43
N PHE A 463 11.13 35.69 23.89
CA PHE A 463 10.31 36.51 22.99
C PHE A 463 9.86 37.81 23.67
N THR A 464 9.41 37.73 24.92
CA THR A 464 8.96 38.89 25.70
C THR A 464 10.10 39.88 25.96
N VAL A 465 11.29 39.38 26.32
CA VAL A 465 12.48 40.22 26.55
C VAL A 465 12.91 40.96 25.28
N VAL A 466 12.86 40.29 24.12
CA VAL A 466 13.28 40.88 22.84
C VAL A 466 12.27 41.88 22.28
N THR A 467 10.97 41.61 22.45
CA THR A 467 9.90 42.39 21.78
C THR A 467 9.15 43.34 22.71
N ASN A 468 9.32 43.21 24.02
CA ASN A 468 8.49 43.84 25.04
C ASN A 468 6.98 43.56 24.88
N PHE A 469 6.63 42.42 24.24
CA PHE A 469 5.26 41.98 24.03
C PHE A 469 5.06 40.59 24.64
N GLN A 470 4.01 40.44 25.45
CA GLN A 470 3.66 39.17 26.10
C GLN A 470 2.35 38.62 25.50
N PRO A 471 2.41 37.60 24.63
CA PRO A 471 1.24 36.98 24.05
C PRO A 471 0.35 36.34 25.11
N LYS A 472 -0.98 36.42 24.93
CA LYS A 472 -1.96 35.81 25.83
C LYS A 472 -2.85 34.81 25.10
N PHE A 473 -3.31 33.77 25.82
CA PHE A 473 -4.36 32.89 25.31
C PHE A 473 -5.67 33.67 25.15
N LYS A 474 -6.53 33.20 24.25
CA LYS A 474 -7.83 33.83 23.97
C LYS A 474 -8.71 33.90 25.22
N VAL A 475 -8.70 32.84 26.04
CA VAL A 475 -9.39 32.78 27.34
C VAL A 475 -8.90 33.83 28.35
N HIS A 476 -7.71 34.41 28.12
CA HIS A 476 -7.13 35.48 28.93
C HIS A 476 -7.13 36.84 28.21
N GLY A 477 -7.96 37.00 27.18
CA GLY A 477 -8.14 38.24 26.43
C GLY A 477 -7.13 38.47 25.30
N GLY A 478 -6.35 37.47 24.91
CA GLY A 478 -5.45 37.55 23.76
C GLY A 478 -6.19 37.52 22.42
N SER A 479 -5.56 38.07 21.39
CA SER A 479 -6.05 38.01 20.01
C SER A 479 -6.01 36.57 19.45
N TRP A 480 -6.69 36.35 18.32
CA TRP A 480 -6.63 35.07 17.61
C TRP A 480 -5.18 34.70 17.21
N ALA A 481 -4.39 35.68 16.77
CA ALA A 481 -3.01 35.46 16.37
C ALA A 481 -2.11 35.03 17.54
N GLU A 482 -2.25 35.68 18.70
CA GLU A 482 -1.53 35.30 19.92
C GLU A 482 -1.89 33.88 20.36
N ASN A 483 -3.19 33.58 20.40
CA ASN A 483 -3.68 32.28 20.82
C ASN A 483 -3.16 31.15 19.91
N GLN A 484 -3.20 31.36 18.59
CA GLN A 484 -2.64 30.41 17.63
C GLN A 484 -1.12 30.29 17.76
N ALA A 485 -0.40 31.39 18.00
CA ALA A 485 1.05 31.34 18.21
C ALA A 485 1.44 30.51 19.45
N LEU A 486 0.70 30.68 20.56
CA LEU A 486 0.92 29.95 21.81
C LEU A 486 0.62 28.44 21.68
N GLN A 487 -0.40 28.07 20.91
CA GLN A 487 -0.66 26.65 20.61
C GLN A 487 0.43 26.08 19.70
N ASN A 488 0.79 26.82 18.65
CA ASN A 488 1.78 26.37 17.68
C ASN A 488 3.18 26.18 18.29
N ILE A 489 3.61 27.04 19.24
CA ILE A 489 4.93 26.87 19.86
C ILE A 489 4.99 25.60 20.72
N GLN A 490 3.92 25.28 21.46
CA GLN A 490 3.82 24.03 22.21
C GLN A 490 3.89 22.83 21.25
N ALA A 491 3.12 22.86 20.16
CA ALA A 491 3.07 21.80 19.16
C ALA A 491 4.44 21.55 18.50
N ARG A 492 5.17 22.62 18.13
CA ARG A 492 6.52 22.51 17.53
C ARG A 492 7.58 22.03 18.52
N LEU A 493 7.50 22.46 19.78
CA LEU A 493 8.45 21.99 20.80
C LEU A 493 8.29 20.48 21.07
N ARG A 494 7.08 19.93 20.98
CA ARG A 494 6.90 18.46 21.04
C ARG A 494 7.61 17.73 19.91
N MET A 495 7.64 18.30 18.70
CA MET A 495 8.42 17.73 17.59
C MET A 495 9.92 17.75 17.90
N VAL A 496 10.46 18.88 18.36
CA VAL A 496 11.88 19.00 18.73
C VAL A 496 12.26 17.98 19.81
N LEU A 497 11.43 17.85 20.84
CA LEU A 497 11.64 16.87 21.91
C LEU A 497 11.51 15.43 21.41
N SER A 498 10.59 15.16 20.48
CA SER A 498 10.42 13.82 19.90
C SER A 498 11.68 13.35 19.20
N TYR A 499 12.30 14.19 18.38
CA TYR A 499 13.56 13.87 17.71
C TYR A 499 14.74 13.75 18.68
N LEU A 500 14.81 14.61 19.70
CA LEU A 500 15.84 14.51 20.73
C LEU A 500 15.78 13.16 21.47
N PHE A 501 14.58 12.75 21.88
CA PHE A 501 14.37 11.49 22.58
C PHE A 501 14.57 10.29 21.65
N ALA A 502 14.07 10.37 20.42
CA ALA A 502 14.28 9.33 19.42
C ALA A 502 15.77 9.04 19.16
N GLN A 503 16.62 10.07 19.22
CA GLN A 503 18.05 9.94 19.00
C GLN A 503 18.83 9.45 20.23
N LEU A 504 18.35 9.72 21.45
CA LEU A 504 19.11 9.45 22.69
C LEU A 504 18.55 8.33 23.57
N LEU A 505 17.27 7.98 23.45
CA LEU A 505 16.67 6.93 24.30
C LEU A 505 17.37 5.57 24.17
N PRO A 506 17.79 5.10 22.98
CA PRO A 506 18.56 3.86 22.88
C PRO A 506 19.86 3.90 23.70
N LEU A 507 20.55 5.05 23.75
CA LEU A 507 21.75 5.25 24.57
C LEU A 507 21.42 5.26 26.06
N VAL A 508 20.36 5.97 26.46
CA VAL A 508 19.87 5.99 27.86
C VAL A 508 19.53 4.59 28.35
N ARG A 509 18.97 3.75 27.46
CA ARG A 509 18.64 2.35 27.73
C ARG A 509 19.82 1.39 27.57
N GLN A 510 21.03 1.90 27.31
CA GLN A 510 22.25 1.11 27.14
C GLN A 510 22.12 0.00 26.09
N ARG A 511 21.38 0.29 25.01
CA ARG A 511 21.22 -0.65 23.90
C ARG A 511 22.59 -0.97 23.28
N PRO A 512 22.98 -2.25 23.14
CA PRO A 512 24.21 -2.61 22.44
C PRO A 512 24.23 -2.05 21.01
N GLY A 513 25.32 -1.39 20.63
CA GLY A 513 25.45 -0.71 19.33
C GLY A 513 24.71 0.63 19.22
N GLY A 514 23.94 1.04 20.24
CA GLY A 514 23.18 2.28 20.24
C GLY A 514 22.13 2.34 19.13
N GLY A 515 22.18 3.39 18.32
CA GLY A 515 21.27 3.64 17.19
C GLY A 515 20.20 4.69 17.48
N GLY A 516 19.53 5.16 16.43
CA GLY A 516 18.41 6.10 16.50
C GLY A 516 17.07 5.40 16.27
N LEU A 517 16.00 5.98 16.79
CA LEU A 517 14.62 5.55 16.56
C LEU A 517 13.99 6.36 15.43
N LEU A 518 13.17 5.70 14.60
CA LEU A 518 12.32 6.38 13.63
C LEU A 518 11.14 7.03 14.36
N VAL A 519 10.96 8.34 14.18
CA VAL A 519 9.81 9.07 14.72
C VAL A 519 8.58 8.74 13.87
N LEU A 520 7.51 8.32 14.51
CA LEU A 520 6.24 8.05 13.86
C LEU A 520 5.25 9.20 14.07
N GLY A 521 4.66 9.67 12.97
CA GLY A 521 3.57 10.63 12.96
C GLY A 521 2.22 9.97 13.25
N SER A 522 1.19 10.77 13.50
CA SER A 522 -0.16 10.27 13.77
C SER A 522 -1.26 11.19 13.22
N SER A 523 -0.99 11.91 12.13
CA SER A 523 -2.05 12.63 11.42
C SER A 523 -2.83 11.65 10.55
N ASN A 524 -4.16 11.72 10.55
CA ASN A 524 -5.01 10.92 9.66
C ASN A 524 -5.31 11.65 8.34
N VAL A 525 -5.88 10.93 7.36
CA VAL A 525 -6.09 11.44 6.00
C VAL A 525 -7.03 12.65 5.95
N ASP A 526 -8.05 12.69 6.83
CA ASP A 526 -9.08 13.73 6.85
C ASP A 526 -8.51 15.06 7.37
N GLU A 527 -7.72 15.02 8.44
CA GLU A 527 -6.97 16.16 8.96
C GLU A 527 -5.94 16.68 7.96
N CYS A 528 -5.25 15.77 7.27
CA CYS A 528 -4.31 16.14 6.22
C CYS A 528 -5.04 16.85 5.06
N LEU A 529 -6.19 16.32 4.62
CA LEU A 529 -6.99 16.90 3.54
C LEU A 529 -7.46 18.31 3.88
N ARG A 530 -7.94 18.51 5.11
CA ARG A 530 -8.38 19.80 5.63
C ARG A 530 -7.21 20.75 5.94
N GLY A 531 -6.03 20.18 6.17
CA GLY A 531 -4.84 20.84 6.68
C GLY A 531 -4.97 21.34 8.12
N TYR A 532 -5.73 20.61 8.94
CA TYR A 532 -5.94 20.88 10.37
C TYR A 532 -4.79 20.26 11.18
N LEU A 533 -3.62 20.88 11.06
CA LEU A 533 -2.39 20.51 11.76
C LEU A 533 -1.45 21.72 11.84
N THR A 534 -0.55 21.76 12.82
CA THR A 534 0.47 22.81 12.88
C THR A 534 1.65 22.42 12.01
N LYS A 535 2.04 23.30 11.08
CA LYS A 535 3.21 23.04 10.22
C LYS A 535 4.46 22.90 11.10
N TYR A 536 5.14 21.75 10.97
CA TYR A 536 6.32 21.34 11.75
C TYR A 536 6.06 21.04 13.24
N ASP A 537 4.86 20.57 13.59
CA ASP A 537 4.61 19.88 14.86
C ASP A 537 4.85 18.36 14.75
N ALA A 538 4.30 17.57 15.66
CA ALA A 538 4.40 16.10 15.65
C ALA A 538 3.71 15.42 14.43
N SER A 539 3.04 16.17 13.56
CA SER A 539 2.64 15.72 12.22
C SER A 539 3.82 15.60 11.26
N SER A 540 4.96 16.24 11.58
CA SER A 540 6.25 16.14 10.89
C SER A 540 7.15 15.18 11.65
N ALA A 541 7.12 13.93 11.21
CA ALA A 541 7.90 12.78 11.64
C ALA A 541 8.61 12.11 10.46
N ASP A 542 9.29 10.98 10.69
CA ASP A 542 10.00 10.24 9.64
C ASP A 542 9.03 9.43 8.77
N LEU A 543 8.07 8.75 9.42
CA LEU A 543 7.04 7.93 8.78
C LEU A 543 5.67 8.14 9.45
N ASN A 544 4.58 7.95 8.72
CA ASN A 544 3.23 7.98 9.30
C ASN A 544 2.39 6.77 8.82
N PRO A 545 2.17 5.74 9.65
CA PRO A 545 1.46 4.53 9.24
C PRO A 545 -0.05 4.73 9.07
N ILE A 546 -0.62 5.82 9.59
CA ILE A 546 -2.07 6.12 9.51
C ILE A 546 -2.41 7.32 8.63
N GLY A 547 -1.40 7.93 7.98
CA GLY A 547 -1.57 9.17 7.21
C GLY A 547 -2.53 9.09 6.04
N SER A 548 -2.82 7.88 5.57
CA SER A 548 -3.79 7.61 4.52
C SER A 548 -5.02 6.84 4.99
N ILE A 549 -5.35 6.83 6.29
CA ILE A 549 -6.52 6.14 6.84
C ILE A 549 -7.53 7.16 7.36
N SER A 550 -8.82 6.97 7.09
CA SER A 550 -9.90 7.84 7.57
C SER A 550 -10.08 7.79 9.08
N LYS A 551 -10.49 8.91 9.70
CA LYS A 551 -10.81 8.93 11.15
C LYS A 551 -11.94 7.97 11.49
N VAL A 552 -12.89 7.80 10.57
CA VAL A 552 -14.00 6.87 10.72
C VAL A 552 -13.49 5.43 10.81
N ASP A 553 -12.57 5.05 9.92
CA ASP A 553 -12.00 3.71 9.94
C ASP A 553 -11.01 3.51 11.08
N LEU A 554 -10.27 4.54 11.52
CA LEU A 554 -9.46 4.45 12.74
C LEU A 554 -10.33 4.16 13.98
N LYS A 555 -11.50 4.77 14.11
CA LYS A 555 -12.45 4.45 15.19
C LYS A 555 -12.91 2.99 15.13
N LYS A 556 -13.26 2.50 13.94
CA LYS A 556 -13.66 1.10 13.76
C LYS A 556 -12.52 0.13 14.05
N PHE A 557 -11.32 0.45 13.57
CA PHE A 557 -10.10 -0.31 13.84
C PHE A 557 -9.80 -0.42 15.34
N ILE A 558 -9.87 0.68 16.09
CA ILE A 558 -9.68 0.65 17.55
C ILE A 558 -10.78 -0.17 18.24
N ALA A 559 -12.03 -0.09 17.78
CA ALA A 559 -13.12 -0.92 18.31
C ALA A 559 -12.90 -2.41 18.03
N TRP A 560 -12.46 -2.77 16.83
CA TRP A 560 -12.16 -4.15 16.45
C TRP A 560 -10.95 -4.70 17.21
N THR A 561 -9.86 -3.93 17.31
CA THR A 561 -8.64 -4.36 18.03
C THR A 561 -8.84 -4.49 19.53
N ARG A 562 -9.78 -3.76 20.14
CA ARG A 562 -10.16 -3.96 21.55
C ARG A 562 -10.47 -5.43 21.83
N ASP A 563 -11.26 -6.05 20.95
CA ASP A 563 -11.73 -7.41 21.11
C ASP A 563 -10.73 -8.41 20.51
N SER A 564 -10.24 -8.15 19.30
CA SER A 564 -9.34 -9.06 18.58
C SER A 564 -7.95 -9.18 19.22
N PHE A 565 -7.46 -8.14 19.90
CA PHE A 565 -6.16 -8.14 20.57
C PHE A 565 -6.26 -8.26 22.11
N ASP A 566 -7.48 -8.37 22.65
CA ASP A 566 -7.75 -8.41 24.10
C ASP A 566 -7.17 -7.19 24.85
N LEU A 567 -7.50 -5.99 24.36
CA LEU A 567 -7.04 -4.70 24.90
C LEU A 567 -8.22 -3.86 25.39
N PRO A 568 -8.80 -4.16 26.57
CA PRO A 568 -9.99 -3.46 27.09
C PRO A 568 -9.78 -1.96 27.29
N ILE A 569 -8.54 -1.51 27.50
CA ILE A 569 -8.16 -0.10 27.61
C ILE A 569 -8.62 0.74 26.41
N LEU A 570 -8.73 0.13 25.22
CA LEU A 570 -9.14 0.81 23.99
C LEU A 570 -10.58 1.34 24.05
N HIS A 571 -11.43 0.80 24.92
CA HIS A 571 -12.76 1.35 25.18
C HIS A 571 -12.69 2.81 25.63
N GLU A 572 -11.70 3.17 26.46
CA GLU A 572 -11.56 4.55 26.94
C GLU A 572 -11.17 5.54 25.82
N PHE A 573 -10.42 5.09 24.82
CA PHE A 573 -10.04 5.92 23.67
C PHE A 573 -11.22 6.21 22.74
N LEU A 574 -12.15 5.26 22.61
CA LEU A 574 -13.34 5.41 21.76
C LEU A 574 -14.36 6.41 22.34
N HIS A 575 -14.44 6.47 23.67
CA HIS A 575 -15.43 7.28 24.39
C HIS A 575 -14.85 8.58 24.98
N ALA A 576 -13.54 8.80 24.87
CA ALA A 576 -12.93 10.06 25.24
C ALA A 576 -13.34 11.18 24.28
N THR A 577 -13.63 12.37 24.83
CA THR A 577 -13.84 13.58 24.02
C THR A 577 -12.53 13.94 23.30
N PRO A 578 -12.52 14.05 21.96
CA PRO A 578 -11.35 14.51 21.22
C PRO A 578 -11.03 15.95 21.62
N THR A 579 -9.83 16.18 22.15
CA THR A 579 -9.36 17.51 22.56
C THR A 579 -7.85 17.62 22.43
N ALA A 580 -7.36 18.77 21.96
CA ALA A 580 -5.93 19.03 21.79
C ALA A 580 -5.22 19.50 23.08
N GLU A 581 -5.98 19.90 24.11
CA GLU A 581 -5.47 20.38 25.42
C GLU A 581 -4.35 21.44 25.31
N LEU A 582 -4.37 22.28 24.26
CA LEU A 582 -3.36 23.32 24.03
C LEU A 582 -3.74 24.68 24.65
N GLU A 583 -5.00 24.86 25.02
CA GLU A 583 -5.55 26.04 25.69
C GLU A 583 -5.97 25.69 27.14
N PRO A 584 -5.96 26.67 28.07
CA PRO A 584 -6.52 26.46 29.40
C PRO A 584 -8.01 26.10 29.32
N ILE A 585 -8.38 24.97 29.92
CA ILE A 585 -9.78 24.53 30.00
C ILE A 585 -10.54 25.46 30.95
N THR A 586 -11.75 25.89 30.56
CA THR A 586 -12.66 26.66 31.44
C THR A 586 -13.94 25.87 31.68
N ALA A 587 -14.71 26.21 32.71
CA ALA A 587 -15.99 25.55 33.02
C ALA A 587 -17.01 25.58 31.86
N THR A 588 -16.81 26.45 30.86
CA THR A 588 -17.72 26.65 29.72
C THR A 588 -17.10 26.30 28.36
N TYR A 589 -15.84 25.85 28.30
CA TYR A 589 -15.15 25.62 27.02
C TYR A 589 -14.18 24.44 27.10
N VAL A 590 -14.46 23.44 26.27
CA VAL A 590 -13.58 22.31 25.94
C VAL A 590 -13.35 22.35 24.43
N GLN A 591 -12.09 22.36 24.01
CA GLN A 591 -11.73 22.36 22.60
C GLN A 591 -12.05 20.99 21.99
N SER A 592 -12.85 20.95 20.93
CA SER A 592 -13.13 19.73 20.15
C SER A 592 -12.84 19.93 18.67
N ASP A 593 -12.14 18.97 18.06
CA ASP A 593 -11.60 19.09 16.69
C ASP A 593 -12.69 19.37 15.64
N GLU A 594 -13.82 18.67 15.68
CA GLU A 594 -14.91 18.86 14.70
C GLU A 594 -15.58 20.24 14.83
N ALA A 595 -15.71 20.76 16.07
CA ALA A 595 -16.23 22.11 16.29
C ALA A 595 -15.25 23.17 15.78
N ASP A 596 -13.94 22.98 15.99
CA ASP A 596 -12.90 23.87 15.47
C ASP A 596 -12.83 23.86 13.93
N MET A 597 -13.01 22.68 13.32
CA MET A 597 -13.01 22.52 11.86
C MET A 597 -14.28 23.06 11.21
N GLY A 598 -15.41 23.08 11.93
CA GLY A 598 -16.74 23.47 11.45
C GLY A 598 -17.41 22.40 10.56
N VAL A 599 -16.83 21.20 10.51
CA VAL A 599 -17.28 20.02 9.75
C VAL A 599 -16.90 18.77 10.52
N THR A 600 -17.72 17.73 10.41
CA THR A 600 -17.46 16.42 11.01
C THR A 600 -16.45 15.63 10.18
N TYR A 601 -15.81 14.63 10.79
CA TYR A 601 -14.95 13.70 10.06
C TYR A 601 -15.71 12.90 8.99
N ALA A 602 -16.96 12.53 9.25
CA ALA A 602 -17.79 11.84 8.25
C ALA A 602 -18.03 12.70 7.00
N GLU A 603 -18.30 14.00 7.20
CA GLU A 603 -18.40 14.96 6.09
C GLU A 603 -17.05 15.11 5.36
N LEU A 604 -15.93 15.18 6.09
CA LEU A 604 -14.59 15.25 5.50
C LEU A 604 -14.25 14.07 4.61
N SER A 605 -14.59 12.83 5.01
CA SER A 605 -14.36 11.66 4.18
C SER A 605 -15.22 11.69 2.90
N VAL A 606 -16.48 12.14 2.98
CA VAL A 606 -17.34 12.36 1.80
C VAL A 606 -16.71 13.41 0.87
N PHE A 607 -16.24 14.52 1.42
CA PHE A 607 -15.55 15.54 0.65
C PHE A 607 -14.28 15.02 -0.02
N GLY A 608 -13.47 14.24 0.70
CA GLY A 608 -12.27 13.57 0.18
C GLY A 608 -12.59 12.69 -1.02
N TYR A 609 -13.56 11.78 -0.85
CA TYR A 609 -14.03 10.90 -1.92
C TYR A 609 -14.53 11.68 -3.13
N LEU A 610 -15.44 12.64 -2.94
CA LEU A 610 -16.00 13.43 -4.05
C LEU A 610 -14.93 14.25 -4.78
N ARG A 611 -13.97 14.83 -4.05
CA ARG A 611 -12.87 15.60 -4.63
C ARG A 611 -11.91 14.73 -5.43
N LYS A 612 -11.43 13.63 -4.84
CA LYS A 612 -10.30 12.86 -5.38
C LYS A 612 -10.73 11.62 -6.15
N VAL A 613 -11.73 10.88 -5.70
CA VAL A 613 -12.23 9.68 -6.41
C VAL A 613 -13.19 10.10 -7.52
N ALA A 614 -14.23 10.86 -7.19
CA ALA A 614 -15.21 11.35 -8.18
C ALA A 614 -14.74 12.58 -8.99
N LYS A 615 -13.53 13.09 -8.73
CA LYS A 615 -12.85 14.15 -9.50
C LYS A 615 -13.62 15.49 -9.57
N LEU A 616 -14.37 15.83 -8.52
CA LEU A 616 -15.22 17.03 -8.52
C LEU A 616 -14.47 18.30 -8.02
N GLY A 617 -14.54 19.37 -8.82
CA GLY A 617 -14.14 20.72 -8.39
C GLY A 617 -15.21 21.43 -7.55
N PRO A 618 -14.96 22.64 -7.01
CA PRO A 618 -15.87 23.28 -6.03
C PRO A 618 -17.34 23.38 -6.46
N TRP A 619 -17.61 23.77 -7.71
CA TRP A 619 -18.97 23.86 -8.24
C TRP A 619 -19.65 22.48 -8.34
N SER A 620 -19.00 21.52 -8.99
CA SER A 620 -19.57 20.18 -9.16
C SER A 620 -19.69 19.42 -7.84
N LEU A 621 -18.80 19.71 -6.88
CA LEU A 621 -18.88 19.23 -5.51
C LEU A 621 -20.18 19.72 -4.85
N TYR A 622 -20.44 21.03 -4.90
CA TYR A 622 -21.69 21.60 -4.40
C TYR A 622 -22.93 21.02 -5.07
N GLU A 623 -22.96 20.91 -6.41
CA GLU A 623 -24.08 20.30 -7.12
C GLU A 623 -24.34 18.86 -6.66
N ARG A 624 -23.27 18.07 -6.50
CA ARG A 624 -23.40 16.70 -6.00
C ARG A 624 -23.95 16.66 -4.58
N LEU A 625 -23.48 17.55 -3.72
CA LEU A 625 -23.93 17.63 -2.32
C LEU A 625 -25.37 18.13 -2.22
N LEU A 626 -25.86 19.01 -3.09
CA LEU A 626 -27.29 19.36 -3.15
C LEU A 626 -28.18 18.12 -3.31
N HIS A 627 -27.74 17.14 -4.09
CA HIS A 627 -28.47 15.88 -4.26
C HIS A 627 -28.31 14.93 -3.07
N MET A 628 -27.10 14.81 -2.51
CA MET A 628 -26.82 13.89 -1.41
C MET A 628 -27.36 14.38 -0.07
N TRP A 629 -27.19 15.67 0.23
CA TRP A 629 -27.45 16.29 1.53
C TRP A 629 -28.72 17.14 1.54
N GLY A 630 -29.40 17.30 0.41
CA GLY A 630 -30.56 18.18 0.30
C GLY A 630 -31.78 17.80 1.12
N ASN A 631 -31.80 16.60 1.71
CA ASN A 631 -32.81 16.17 2.67
C ASN A 631 -32.52 16.67 4.09
N GLU A 632 -31.24 16.85 4.42
CA GLU A 632 -30.75 17.19 5.76
C GLU A 632 -30.44 18.69 5.89
N TYR A 633 -29.91 19.28 4.81
CA TYR A 633 -29.44 20.64 4.78
C TYR A 633 -30.13 21.46 3.67
N SER A 634 -30.28 22.76 3.92
CA SER A 634 -30.67 23.73 2.90
C SER A 634 -29.56 23.94 1.87
N PRO A 635 -29.87 24.48 0.67
CA PRO A 635 -28.86 24.85 -0.32
C PRO A 635 -27.81 25.82 0.24
N ARG A 636 -28.25 26.75 1.11
CA ARG A 636 -27.39 27.72 1.80
C ARG A 636 -26.37 27.05 2.72
N GLU A 637 -26.80 26.10 3.54
CA GLU A 637 -25.90 25.36 4.44
C GLU A 637 -24.90 24.50 3.65
N ILE A 638 -25.35 23.85 2.58
CA ILE A 638 -24.49 23.04 1.70
C ILE A 638 -23.45 23.93 1.02
N TYR A 639 -23.84 25.12 0.56
CA TYR A 639 -22.92 26.12 0.02
C TYR A 639 -21.87 26.54 1.06
N GLU A 640 -22.27 26.90 2.28
CA GLU A 640 -21.32 27.36 3.30
C GLU A 640 -20.35 26.25 3.71
N LYS A 641 -20.83 25.00 3.87
CA LYS A 641 -19.97 23.83 4.12
C LYS A 641 -18.98 23.60 2.97
N THR A 642 -19.47 23.62 1.73
CA THR A 642 -18.61 23.43 0.54
C THR A 642 -17.55 24.52 0.47
N ARG A 643 -17.95 25.78 0.64
CA ARG A 643 -17.05 26.95 0.60
C ARG A 643 -16.03 26.92 1.72
N LEU A 644 -16.44 26.57 2.94
CA LEU A 644 -15.56 26.41 4.10
C LEU A 644 -14.48 25.39 3.78
N LEU A 645 -14.85 24.20 3.33
CA LEU A 645 -13.91 23.14 2.96
C LEU A 645 -12.97 23.58 1.84
N THR A 646 -13.49 24.06 0.70
CA THR A 646 -12.63 24.34 -0.46
C THR A 646 -11.65 25.48 -0.16
N ARG A 647 -12.10 26.52 0.56
CA ARG A 647 -11.21 27.60 1.03
C ARG A 647 -10.11 27.03 1.92
N SER A 648 -10.51 26.22 2.87
CA SER A 648 -9.64 25.61 3.87
C SER A 648 -8.58 24.70 3.31
N TYR A 649 -8.98 23.79 2.41
CA TYR A 649 -8.08 22.97 1.62
C TYR A 649 -7.06 23.86 0.87
N ALA A 650 -7.53 24.91 0.20
CA ALA A 650 -6.66 25.79 -0.59
C ALA A 650 -5.62 26.54 0.26
N ILE A 651 -6.02 27.16 1.37
CA ILE A 651 -5.10 27.94 2.21
C ILE A 651 -4.09 27.06 2.94
N ASN A 652 -4.45 25.81 3.24
CA ASN A 652 -3.59 24.90 3.98
C ASN A 652 -2.80 23.92 3.09
N ARG A 653 -3.01 23.91 1.76
CA ARG A 653 -2.36 22.94 0.88
C ARG A 653 -0.82 22.97 0.97
N HIS A 654 -0.24 24.14 1.23
CA HIS A 654 1.19 24.32 1.47
C HIS A 654 1.76 23.51 2.65
N LYS A 655 0.91 22.91 3.50
CA LYS A 655 1.33 21.99 4.55
C LYS A 655 1.59 20.58 4.00
N MET A 656 0.86 20.17 2.96
CA MET A 656 0.98 18.84 2.35
C MET A 656 2.30 18.64 1.61
N THR A 657 2.93 19.72 1.15
CA THR A 657 4.22 19.66 0.44
C THR A 657 5.39 19.24 1.32
N VAL A 658 5.23 19.29 2.65
CA VAL A 658 6.25 18.91 3.63
C VAL A 658 5.69 17.95 4.68
N LEU A 659 4.51 17.39 4.42
CA LEU A 659 3.91 16.41 5.30
C LEU A 659 4.72 15.11 5.24
N THR A 660 4.80 14.42 6.37
CA THR A 660 5.50 13.14 6.49
C THR A 660 4.99 12.10 5.48
N PRO A 661 5.91 11.35 4.84
CA PRO A 661 5.54 10.21 4.00
C PRO A 661 4.67 9.23 4.79
N SER A 662 3.54 8.83 4.21
CA SER A 662 2.57 7.97 4.86
C SER A 662 2.26 6.73 4.07
N TYR A 663 2.05 5.63 4.78
CA TYR A 663 1.49 4.39 4.23
C TYR A 663 0.29 4.71 3.34
N HIS A 664 0.25 4.16 2.12
CA HIS A 664 -0.89 4.36 1.23
C HIS A 664 -2.01 3.37 1.53
N ALA A 665 -3.24 3.86 1.70
CA ALA A 665 -4.42 3.04 1.94
C ALA A 665 -5.65 3.59 1.21
N GLU A 666 -6.13 4.77 1.60
CA GLU A 666 -7.30 5.40 1.00
C GLU A 666 -7.01 6.00 -0.39
N GLN A 667 -7.91 5.72 -1.35
CA GLN A 667 -7.83 6.25 -2.72
C GLN A 667 -7.91 7.79 -2.80
N TYR A 668 -8.46 8.43 -1.76
CA TYR A 668 -8.61 9.87 -1.71
C TYR A 668 -7.50 10.62 -0.98
N SER A 669 -6.38 9.95 -0.68
CA SER A 669 -5.24 10.55 0.01
C SER A 669 -4.82 11.90 -0.61
N PRO A 670 -4.60 12.95 0.20
CA PRO A 670 -4.17 14.26 -0.28
C PRO A 670 -2.64 14.35 -0.46
N GLU A 671 -1.91 13.23 -0.40
CA GLU A 671 -0.46 13.20 -0.48
C GLU A 671 0.07 13.85 -1.78
N ASP A 672 1.05 14.76 -1.66
CA ASP A 672 1.47 15.62 -2.77
C ASP A 672 2.70 15.13 -3.56
N ASN A 673 3.56 14.27 -3.00
CA ASN A 673 4.79 13.85 -3.68
C ASN A 673 4.55 12.80 -4.78
N ARG A 674 3.47 12.00 -4.70
CA ARG A 674 3.17 10.97 -5.71
C ARG A 674 1.71 10.88 -6.12
N HIS A 675 0.75 10.89 -5.19
CA HIS A 675 -0.63 10.46 -5.46
C HIS A 675 -1.57 11.58 -5.94
N ASP A 676 -1.47 12.77 -5.35
CA ASP A 676 -2.36 13.90 -5.60
C ASP A 676 -1.60 15.18 -5.93
N LEU A 677 -0.97 15.20 -7.11
CA LEU A 677 -0.23 16.35 -7.62
C LEU A 677 -1.15 17.56 -7.80
N ARG A 678 -0.92 18.64 -7.04
CA ARG A 678 -1.79 19.82 -6.99
C ARG A 678 -0.99 21.12 -6.81
N GLN A 679 -1.61 22.25 -7.12
CA GLN A 679 -1.05 23.55 -6.74
C GLN A 679 -1.02 23.66 -5.21
N PHE A 680 -0.04 24.37 -4.65
CA PHE A 680 -0.01 24.69 -3.22
C PHE A 680 -0.18 26.19 -2.94
N LEU A 681 -0.21 27.01 -3.99
CA LEU A 681 -0.60 28.42 -3.98
C LEU A 681 -1.87 28.57 -4.83
N TYR A 682 -3.03 28.56 -4.17
CA TYR A 682 -4.32 28.69 -4.84
C TYR A 682 -4.83 30.13 -4.84
N PRO A 683 -5.46 30.60 -5.93
CA PRO A 683 -6.29 31.79 -5.86
C PRO A 683 -7.57 31.50 -5.06
N PRO A 684 -8.28 32.53 -4.58
CA PRO A 684 -9.65 32.36 -4.12
C PRO A 684 -10.51 31.77 -5.25
N PHE A 685 -11.35 30.78 -4.94
CA PHE A 685 -12.27 30.15 -5.92
C PHE A 685 -13.50 31.04 -6.24
N SER A 686 -13.27 32.34 -6.42
CA SER A 686 -14.31 33.38 -6.53
C SER A 686 -15.35 33.08 -7.61
N TRP A 687 -14.92 32.57 -8.77
CA TRP A 687 -15.84 32.21 -9.85
C TRP A 687 -16.79 31.07 -9.47
N ALA A 688 -16.25 29.98 -8.90
CA ALA A 688 -17.07 28.87 -8.45
C ALA A 688 -18.02 29.32 -7.33
N TYR A 689 -17.56 30.20 -6.43
CA TYR A 689 -18.36 30.72 -5.32
C TYR A 689 -19.54 31.55 -5.82
N LYS A 690 -19.33 32.44 -6.80
CA LYS A 690 -20.42 33.19 -7.45
C LYS A 690 -21.45 32.27 -8.12
N LYS A 691 -20.99 31.20 -8.77
CA LYS A 691 -21.88 30.23 -9.41
C LYS A 691 -22.74 29.48 -8.39
N MET A 692 -22.13 29.05 -7.28
CA MET A 692 -22.84 28.43 -6.16
C MET A 692 -23.86 29.39 -5.54
N GLU A 693 -23.46 30.62 -5.26
CA GLU A 693 -24.33 31.67 -4.72
C GLU A 693 -25.58 31.89 -5.59
N ALA A 694 -25.40 32.06 -6.91
CA ALA A 694 -26.54 32.19 -7.84
C ALA A 694 -27.45 30.96 -7.85
N SER A 695 -26.90 29.75 -7.66
CA SER A 695 -27.70 28.54 -7.51
C SER A 695 -28.46 28.51 -6.18
N VAL A 696 -27.87 29.00 -5.09
CA VAL A 696 -28.55 29.11 -3.81
C VAL A 696 -29.72 30.09 -3.94
N GLU A 697 -29.49 31.29 -4.48
CA GLU A 697 -30.53 32.30 -4.74
C GLU A 697 -31.67 31.73 -5.61
N TYR A 698 -31.33 30.97 -6.65
CA TYR A 698 -32.33 30.29 -7.48
C TYR A 698 -33.17 29.31 -6.67
N TRP A 699 -32.57 28.42 -5.88
CA TRP A 699 -33.31 27.42 -5.10
C TRP A 699 -34.11 28.04 -3.95
N GLU A 700 -33.58 29.08 -3.30
CA GLU A 700 -34.30 29.89 -2.31
C GLU A 700 -35.53 30.55 -2.95
N SER A 701 -35.42 31.07 -4.18
CA SER A 701 -36.56 31.62 -4.94
C SER A 701 -37.63 30.56 -5.30
N LYS A 702 -37.25 29.28 -5.32
CA LYS A 702 -38.16 28.13 -5.51
C LYS A 702 -38.69 27.56 -4.19
N GLY A 703 -38.41 28.21 -3.06
CA GLY A 703 -38.89 27.81 -1.74
C GLY A 703 -38.08 26.71 -1.06
N TRP A 704 -36.91 26.34 -1.57
CA TRP A 704 -36.02 25.37 -0.92
C TRP A 704 -35.10 26.08 0.08
N THR A 705 -35.62 26.33 1.29
CA THR A 705 -34.92 27.07 2.36
C THR A 705 -34.55 26.22 3.58
N ALA A 706 -34.92 24.94 3.59
CA ALA A 706 -34.60 23.96 4.64
C ALA A 706 -34.35 22.58 4.00
N GLY A 707 -33.85 21.61 4.76
CA GLY A 707 -33.77 20.21 4.31
C GLY A 707 -35.15 19.70 3.84
N LYS A 708 -35.20 19.00 2.70
CA LYS A 708 -36.46 18.63 2.01
C LYS A 708 -37.36 17.63 2.76
N ALA A 709 -36.91 17.05 3.87
CA ALA A 709 -37.64 16.13 4.76
C ALA A 709 -38.95 15.49 4.21
N GLN A 710 -38.84 14.60 3.23
CA GLN A 710 -39.63 13.37 3.21
C GLN A 710 -38.65 12.22 3.46
N LYS A 711 -38.75 11.56 4.62
CA LYS A 711 -37.93 10.40 4.96
C LYS A 711 -38.13 9.29 3.92
N LYS A 712 -37.20 9.17 2.97
CA LYS A 712 -36.77 7.86 2.45
C LYS A 712 -35.35 7.66 2.92
N SER A 713 -35.15 6.71 3.82
CA SER A 713 -33.82 6.27 4.24
C SER A 713 -33.05 5.81 3.01
N VAL A 714 -32.09 6.61 2.56
CA VAL A 714 -31.04 6.08 1.70
C VAL A 714 -30.06 5.43 2.66
N LYS A 715 -30.04 4.10 2.69
CA LYS A 715 -28.97 3.35 3.37
C LYS A 715 -27.67 3.75 2.69
N ALA A 716 -26.73 4.24 3.50
CA ALA A 716 -25.33 4.30 3.12
C ALA A 716 -24.77 2.90 3.36
N ASP A 717 -24.69 2.10 2.30
CA ASP A 717 -23.77 0.97 2.22
C ASP A 717 -22.57 1.40 1.37
#